data_AF-A0A1Q7YIT1-F1
#
_entry.id   AF-A0A1Q7YIT1-F1
#
_cell.length_a   1.000
_cell.length_b   1.000
_cell.length_c   1.000
_cell.angle_alpha   90.00
_cell.angle_beta   90.00
_cell.angle_gamma   90.00
#
_symmetry.space_group_name_H-M   'P 1'
#
loop_
_entity.id
_entity.type
_entity.pdbx_description
1 polymer ?
#
loop_
_entity_poly.entity_id
_entity_poly.type
_entity_poly.pdbx_seq_one_letter_code
_entity_poly.pdbx_strand_id
1 'polypeptide(L)'
;MPTFWRLQRDEDGADQIKAIAAYLWQESFDGQVPQQQRGDAQHGSELFHTRGCMACHSIDENGEHVGGDFAANLTKVGQKANFDYIVRWIYNPRNRWAPYCPREHRDLTPQDYANHNLPFVFDTEQHSRCPNDGAELQVQNMTVMPNFRLPITDARDIATYLFSLSQPESYPDTSYLTDASLHDRGKALIKQYGCAGCHEIRGFEDEQRIGKELTTEGATPMERLDFAMLTNDAERGVDPLDQNNHEEWYTHQGFFTHKLSDPAIYDRGKEKAPADRLRMPKPFLTDEWRTALTTFLLGSVGAEGATVPQTMFYNPSDRRRDIQEGWWVVKKYNCMGCHSIQVGQNSVLMGLPLYQTPDWRDQLPPRLSSEGARVDPNWLLRFLRDPSLAGPQSASAQSGNAQPSTNNAAAAVSTSAPPVAGANTGAAQQNSQQNNQAAQQADRSHGELPPQPGANNNGVRTYLRARMPTFTFSPNELQKLVRFFMAVSSQEDPYIPQQLDPLTDQERLIARQLFTSGTPCLKCHMTGNAQHDATAIAPNFMIAGQRLKPDWTFRWLLDPAQISPGTAMPTGLFRQEGDRWVTNIPNVPQAVQDYQGDHAKLLVRYMMLMTQDEQQRLLSASPAPATGGAAPSPAHGAQQQGQTAHGQKPVSRNIAPQNRGRPKTSARVKNYSSRSPVVAYAVAHRAG
;
A
#
# COMPACT_ATOMS: atom_id res chain seq x y z
N MET A 1 -17.08 15.80 14.51
CA MET A 1 -16.49 14.72 15.34
C MET A 1 -17.51 13.59 15.41
N PRO A 2 -17.11 12.31 15.31
CA PRO A 2 -18.01 11.24 15.70
C PRO A 2 -18.48 11.52 17.13
N THR A 3 -19.77 11.35 17.39
CA THR A 3 -20.44 11.52 18.70
C THR A 3 -20.04 10.41 19.68
N PHE A 4 -18.75 10.07 19.68
CA PHE A 4 -18.19 8.88 20.32
C PHE A 4 -18.19 9.02 21.86
N TRP A 5 -18.33 10.26 22.35
CA TRP A 5 -18.49 10.55 23.77
C TRP A 5 -19.66 11.50 23.95
N ARG A 6 -20.43 11.34 25.03
CA ARG A 6 -21.60 12.17 25.38
C ARG A 6 -21.28 13.65 25.64
N LEU A 7 -20.07 14.13 25.31
CA LEU A 7 -19.59 15.51 25.41
C LEU A 7 -20.49 16.55 24.72
N GLN A 8 -21.36 16.14 23.79
CA GLN A 8 -22.36 17.03 23.18
C GLN A 8 -23.74 16.97 23.84
N ARG A 9 -23.96 16.01 24.75
CA ARG A 9 -25.23 15.77 25.46
C ARG A 9 -25.16 16.19 26.93
N ASP A 10 -23.97 16.17 27.52
CA ASP A 10 -23.76 16.60 28.91
C ASP A 10 -23.78 18.14 28.99
N GLU A 11 -24.42 18.69 30.03
CA GLU A 11 -24.63 20.15 30.17
C GLU A 11 -23.30 20.93 30.23
N ASP A 12 -22.24 20.33 30.77
CA ASP A 12 -20.89 20.90 30.88
C ASP A 12 -19.92 20.40 29.80
N GLY A 13 -20.43 19.69 28.79
CA GLY A 13 -19.60 18.99 27.81
C GLY A 13 -18.67 19.89 26.98
N ALA A 14 -19.06 21.15 26.73
CA ALA A 14 -18.18 22.13 26.07
C ALA A 14 -16.95 22.48 26.92
N ASP A 15 -17.11 22.60 28.23
CA ASP A 15 -16.00 22.87 29.16
C ASP A 15 -15.13 21.63 29.36
N GLN A 16 -15.73 20.43 29.32
CA GLN A 16 -14.98 19.18 29.32
C GLN A 16 -14.09 19.05 28.08
N ILE A 17 -14.59 19.41 26.89
CA ILE A 17 -13.79 19.43 25.64
C ILE A 17 -12.61 20.38 25.80
N LYS A 18 -12.80 21.58 26.35
CA LYS A 18 -11.71 22.53 26.59
C LYS A 18 -10.66 21.97 27.54
N ALA A 19 -11.09 21.33 28.63
CA ALA A 19 -10.18 20.73 29.61
C ALA A 19 -9.36 19.58 29.00
N ILE A 20 -10.01 18.68 28.25
CA ILE A 20 -9.32 17.60 27.52
C ILE A 20 -8.31 18.18 26.52
N ALA A 21 -8.72 19.17 25.73
CA ALA A 21 -7.85 19.80 24.74
C ALA A 21 -6.64 20.50 25.40
N ALA A 22 -6.84 21.18 26.53
CA ALA A 22 -5.78 21.83 27.29
C ALA A 22 -4.77 20.81 27.82
N TYR A 23 -5.22 19.69 28.38
CA TYR A 23 -4.31 18.62 28.82
C TYR A 23 -3.50 18.05 27.65
N LEU A 24 -4.17 17.68 26.54
CA LEU A 24 -3.48 17.14 25.36
C LEU A 24 -2.46 18.11 24.77
N TRP A 25 -2.76 19.41 24.81
CA TRP A 25 -1.85 20.46 24.35
C TRP A 25 -0.64 20.60 25.27
N GLN A 26 -0.86 20.66 26.58
CA GLN A 26 0.20 20.83 27.59
C GLN A 26 1.11 19.61 27.71
N GLU A 27 0.59 18.40 27.46
CA GLU A 27 1.36 17.16 27.44
C GLU A 27 1.92 16.80 26.05
N SER A 28 1.66 17.62 25.04
CA SER A 28 2.20 17.41 23.71
C SER A 28 3.72 17.54 23.69
N PHE A 29 4.34 16.88 22.72
CA PHE A 29 5.77 16.99 22.50
C PHE A 29 6.13 18.42 22.05
N ASP A 30 7.15 19.01 22.69
CA ASP A 30 7.51 20.43 22.58
C ASP A 30 8.51 20.76 21.45
N GLY A 31 9.00 19.75 20.73
CA GLY A 31 9.96 19.97 19.66
C GLY A 31 9.35 20.64 18.43
N GLN A 32 10.12 21.55 17.86
CA GLN A 32 9.74 22.37 16.71
C GLN A 32 10.07 21.62 15.40
N VAL A 33 9.08 21.39 14.55
CA VAL A 33 9.31 20.85 13.20
C VAL A 33 9.96 21.96 12.34
N PRO A 34 11.04 21.67 11.60
CA PRO A 34 11.71 22.67 10.78
C PRO A 34 10.77 23.17 9.68
N GLN A 35 10.70 24.49 9.56
CA GLN A 35 9.86 25.14 8.55
C GLN A 35 10.22 24.67 7.14
N GLN A 36 9.18 24.39 6.35
CA GLN A 36 9.28 23.93 4.98
C GLN A 36 8.77 25.01 4.04
N GLN A 37 9.47 25.16 2.91
CA GLN A 37 9.02 26.04 1.84
C GLN A 37 7.85 25.40 1.09
N ARG A 38 6.92 26.23 0.63
CA ARG A 38 5.89 25.82 -0.35
C ARG A 38 6.57 25.43 -1.67
N GLY A 39 6.04 24.41 -2.30
CA GLY A 39 6.47 23.88 -3.60
C GLY A 39 5.51 24.27 -4.73
N ASP A 40 5.57 23.52 -5.83
CA ASP A 40 4.68 23.66 -6.99
C ASP A 40 3.41 22.81 -6.81
N ALA A 41 2.26 23.47 -6.71
CA ALA A 41 0.96 22.79 -6.54
C ALA A 41 0.52 22.01 -7.80
N GLN A 42 0.89 22.45 -9.00
CA GLN A 42 0.53 21.76 -10.24
C GLN A 42 1.32 20.46 -10.37
N HIS A 43 2.64 20.52 -10.14
CA HIS A 43 3.46 19.31 -10.10
C HIS A 43 3.04 18.39 -8.95
N GLY A 44 2.69 18.96 -7.78
CA GLY A 44 2.15 18.22 -6.65
C GLY A 44 0.87 17.44 -6.97
N SER A 45 -0.04 18.05 -7.75
CA SER A 45 -1.24 17.38 -8.25
C SER A 45 -0.89 16.21 -9.17
N GLU A 46 0.00 16.42 -10.14
CA GLU A 46 0.46 15.35 -11.02
C GLU A 46 1.06 14.19 -10.23
N LEU A 47 1.94 14.47 -9.26
CA LEU A 47 2.54 13.46 -8.41
C LEU A 47 1.49 12.68 -7.61
N PHE A 48 0.51 13.36 -7.01
CA PHE A 48 -0.54 12.72 -6.23
C PHE A 48 -1.37 11.71 -7.05
N HIS A 49 -1.74 12.10 -8.28
CA HIS A 49 -2.51 11.26 -9.19
C HIS A 49 -1.69 10.09 -9.78
N THR A 50 -0.40 10.31 -10.01
CA THR A 50 0.41 9.39 -10.80
C THR A 50 1.27 8.45 -9.96
N ARG A 51 1.67 8.82 -8.73
CA ARG A 51 2.55 7.98 -7.89
C ARG A 51 1.82 6.85 -7.19
N GLY A 52 0.49 6.93 -7.05
CA GLY A 52 -0.36 5.89 -6.46
C GLY A 52 -1.03 6.28 -5.13
N CYS A 53 -0.96 7.55 -4.71
CA CYS A 53 -1.59 8.02 -3.46
C CYS A 53 -3.10 7.73 -3.44
N MET A 54 -3.76 7.88 -4.60
CA MET A 54 -5.20 7.67 -4.77
C MET A 54 -5.66 6.21 -4.69
N ALA A 55 -4.74 5.24 -4.63
CA ALA A 55 -5.10 3.85 -4.38
C ALA A 55 -5.62 3.63 -2.94
N CYS A 56 -5.16 4.47 -2.01
CA CYS A 56 -5.52 4.42 -0.61
C CYS A 56 -6.29 5.65 -0.15
N HIS A 57 -5.95 6.83 -0.64
CA HIS A 57 -6.56 8.09 -0.24
C HIS A 57 -7.60 8.54 -1.26
N SER A 58 -8.66 9.18 -0.76
CA SER A 58 -9.62 9.89 -1.58
C SER A 58 -9.42 11.40 -1.51
N ILE A 59 -9.92 12.11 -2.51
CA ILE A 59 -10.15 13.55 -2.50
C ILE A 59 -11.51 13.84 -3.15
N ASP A 60 -12.14 14.91 -2.71
CA ASP A 60 -13.29 15.51 -3.36
C ASP A 60 -12.79 16.53 -4.40
N GLU A 61 -12.95 16.22 -5.68
CA GLU A 61 -12.56 17.06 -6.81
C GLU A 61 -13.78 17.33 -7.68
N ASN A 62 -14.05 18.60 -8.01
CA ASN A 62 -15.23 19.00 -8.80
C ASN A 62 -16.59 18.54 -8.22
N GLY A 63 -16.67 18.31 -6.91
CA GLY A 63 -17.87 17.80 -6.23
C GLY A 63 -18.05 16.29 -6.34
N GLU A 64 -17.08 15.58 -6.92
CA GLU A 64 -17.05 14.12 -6.97
C GLU A 64 -15.99 13.57 -6.03
N HIS A 65 -16.32 12.47 -5.36
CA HIS A 65 -15.39 11.75 -4.51
C HIS A 65 -14.57 10.78 -5.36
N VAL A 66 -13.25 10.96 -5.39
CA VAL A 66 -12.34 10.20 -6.26
C VAL A 66 -11.19 9.62 -5.45
N GLY A 67 -10.85 8.35 -5.69
CA GLY A 67 -9.78 7.64 -4.99
C GLY A 67 -10.28 6.46 -4.17
N GLY A 68 -9.46 6.01 -3.23
CA GLY A 68 -9.77 4.88 -2.35
C GLY A 68 -10.20 5.33 -0.95
N ASP A 69 -11.07 4.53 -0.32
CA ASP A 69 -11.56 4.74 1.05
C ASP A 69 -10.75 3.97 2.12
N PHE A 70 -9.63 3.37 1.74
CA PHE A 70 -8.80 2.61 2.67
C PHE A 70 -8.14 3.52 3.72
N ALA A 71 -7.75 4.73 3.31
CA ALA A 71 -7.14 5.75 4.16
C ALA A 71 -7.97 7.04 4.12
N ALA A 72 -7.61 8.00 4.96
CA ALA A 72 -8.38 9.23 5.13
C ALA A 72 -8.53 10.03 3.83
N ASN A 73 -9.71 10.64 3.65
CA ASN A 73 -9.93 11.69 2.66
C ASN A 73 -9.02 12.89 2.96
N LEU A 74 -8.26 13.35 1.97
CA LEU A 74 -7.24 14.37 2.14
C LEU A 74 -7.66 15.78 1.73
N THR A 75 -8.88 15.98 1.22
CA THR A 75 -9.35 17.30 0.75
C THR A 75 -9.18 18.41 1.78
N LYS A 76 -9.40 18.10 3.06
CA LYS A 76 -9.32 19.06 4.17
C LYS A 76 -8.09 18.87 5.07
N VAL A 77 -7.07 18.16 4.59
CA VAL A 77 -5.88 17.89 5.42
C VAL A 77 -5.17 19.18 5.84
N GLY A 78 -5.17 20.21 4.98
CA GLY A 78 -4.57 21.51 5.27
C GLY A 78 -5.31 22.33 6.33
N GLN A 79 -6.57 22.02 6.62
CA GLN A 79 -7.29 22.59 7.76
C GLN A 79 -6.83 21.91 9.07
N LYS A 80 -6.61 20.59 9.04
CA LYS A 80 -6.32 19.79 10.23
C LYS A 80 -4.85 19.84 10.67
N ALA A 81 -3.91 19.85 9.73
CA ALA A 81 -2.50 19.57 10.02
C ALA A 81 -1.58 20.74 9.69
N ASN A 82 -0.42 20.79 10.37
CA ASN A 82 0.65 21.72 10.03
C ASN A 82 1.36 21.29 8.72
N PHE A 83 1.74 22.25 7.89
CA PHE A 83 2.37 21.97 6.59
C PHE A 83 3.71 21.24 6.70
N ASP A 84 4.57 21.69 7.61
CA ASP A 84 5.91 21.15 7.82
C ASP A 84 5.84 19.69 8.26
N TYR A 85 4.88 19.38 9.13
CA TYR A 85 4.54 18.02 9.51
C TYR A 85 4.08 17.18 8.30
N ILE A 86 3.20 17.70 7.45
CA ILE A 86 2.69 16.98 6.27
C ILE A 86 3.81 16.70 5.26
N VAL A 87 4.72 17.65 5.03
CA VAL A 87 5.91 17.42 4.18
C VAL A 87 6.76 16.28 4.75
N ARG A 88 7.04 16.28 6.06
CA ARG A 88 7.79 15.19 6.71
C ARG A 88 7.07 13.85 6.59
N TRP A 89 5.76 13.83 6.81
CA TRP A 89 4.94 12.63 6.75
C TRP A 89 4.90 12.02 5.34
N ILE A 90 4.72 12.86 4.31
CA ILE A 90 4.76 12.43 2.90
C ILE A 90 6.15 11.92 2.54
N TYR A 91 7.19 12.59 3.04
CA TYR A 91 8.57 12.18 2.80
C TYR A 91 8.81 10.76 3.33
N ASN A 92 8.68 10.54 4.63
CA ASN A 92 8.79 9.21 5.21
C ASN A 92 7.87 9.05 6.43
N PRO A 93 6.70 8.38 6.27
CA PRO A 93 5.72 8.28 7.33
C PRO A 93 6.17 7.33 8.45
N ARG A 94 7.15 6.46 8.20
CA ARG A 94 7.67 5.49 9.18
C ARG A 94 8.55 6.15 10.22
N ASN A 95 9.23 7.26 9.92
CA ASN A 95 10.17 7.86 10.84
C ASN A 95 9.44 8.69 11.90
N ARG A 96 9.70 8.40 13.18
CA ARG A 96 9.29 9.30 14.27
C ARG A 96 10.08 10.60 14.21
N TRP A 97 9.53 11.65 14.79
CA TRP A 97 10.26 12.90 14.96
C TRP A 97 11.40 12.74 15.99
N ALA A 98 11.09 12.13 17.14
CA ALA A 98 12.04 11.85 18.21
C ALA A 98 11.92 10.38 18.66
N PRO A 99 13.00 9.81 19.24
CA PRO A 99 12.97 8.45 19.75
C PRO A 99 12.20 8.41 21.06
N TYR A 100 11.23 7.52 21.17
CA TYR A 100 10.41 7.35 22.37
C TYR A 100 10.98 6.26 23.27
N CYS A 101 11.18 6.57 24.55
CA CYS A 101 11.61 5.61 25.57
C CYS A 101 10.39 5.00 26.28
N PRO A 102 10.11 3.70 26.10
CA PRO A 102 8.93 3.06 26.70
C PRO A 102 8.99 2.89 28.21
N ARG A 103 10.14 3.13 28.85
CA ARG A 103 10.28 3.07 30.31
C ARG A 103 10.16 4.43 30.98
N GLU A 104 10.62 5.48 30.30
CA GLU A 104 10.48 6.86 30.78
C GLU A 104 9.18 7.53 30.34
N HIS A 105 8.41 6.90 29.44
CA HIS A 105 7.13 7.40 28.95
C HIS A 105 7.24 8.79 28.30
N ARG A 106 8.33 9.02 27.56
CA ARG A 106 8.57 10.28 26.86
C ARG A 106 9.47 10.11 25.65
N ASP A 107 9.38 11.06 24.72
CA ASP A 107 10.38 11.24 23.69
C ASP A 107 11.67 11.80 24.30
N LEU A 108 12.82 11.31 23.83
CA LEU A 108 14.13 11.77 24.26
C LEU A 108 14.58 12.98 23.42
N THR A 109 15.37 13.82 24.07
CA THR A 109 15.89 15.09 23.54
C THR A 109 17.38 14.98 23.21
N PRO A 110 17.94 15.90 22.40
CA PRO A 110 19.39 16.00 22.22
C PRO A 110 20.17 16.10 23.54
N GLN A 111 19.57 16.72 24.56
CA GLN A 111 20.19 16.84 25.88
C GLN A 111 20.35 15.49 26.59
N ASP A 112 19.39 14.57 26.42
CA ASP A 112 19.47 13.22 26.99
C ASP A 112 20.71 12.48 26.46
N TYR A 113 20.98 12.58 25.17
CA TYR A 113 22.17 11.96 24.58
C TYR A 113 23.45 12.69 24.97
N ALA A 114 23.43 14.03 24.99
CA ALA A 114 24.57 14.85 25.40
C ALA A 114 25.03 14.55 26.85
N ASN A 115 24.08 14.31 27.77
CA ASN A 115 24.37 13.92 29.15
C ASN A 115 25.21 12.64 29.26
N HIS A 116 25.14 11.77 28.25
CA HIS A 116 25.87 10.50 28.18
C HIS A 116 27.07 10.55 27.21
N ASN A 117 27.45 11.73 26.72
CA ASN A 117 28.47 11.93 25.67
C ASN A 117 28.20 11.13 24.39
N LEU A 118 26.93 10.91 24.07
CA LEU A 118 26.50 10.24 22.84
C LEU A 118 26.01 11.27 21.84
N PRO A 119 26.24 11.06 20.53
CA PRO A 119 25.57 11.87 19.53
C PRO A 119 24.06 11.56 19.57
N PHE A 120 23.21 12.56 19.40
CA PHE A 120 21.80 12.33 19.12
C PHE A 120 21.76 11.58 17.78
N VAL A 121 21.58 10.25 17.85
CA VAL A 121 21.41 9.34 16.71
C VAL A 121 20.54 8.19 17.17
N PHE A 122 19.48 7.86 16.41
CA PHE A 122 18.58 6.75 16.72
C PHE A 122 18.20 5.96 15.45
N ASP A 123 18.19 4.64 15.59
CA ASP A 123 17.83 3.70 14.52
C ASP A 123 17.39 2.34 15.11
N THR A 124 17.13 1.35 14.26
CA THR A 124 16.67 0.03 14.67
C THR A 124 17.78 -1.03 14.79
N GLU A 125 19.05 -0.66 14.63
CA GLU A 125 20.16 -1.62 14.58
C GLU A 125 21.35 -1.22 15.47
N GLN A 126 21.93 -0.05 15.24
CA GLN A 126 23.14 0.45 15.92
C GLN A 126 22.80 1.31 17.14
N HIS A 127 21.69 2.05 17.10
CA HIS A 127 21.29 3.02 18.14
C HIS A 127 19.85 2.81 18.59
N SER A 128 19.48 1.54 18.81
CA SER A 128 18.12 1.17 19.16
C SER A 128 17.82 1.20 20.66
N ARG A 129 18.78 1.60 21.49
CA ARG A 129 18.66 1.60 22.96
C ARG A 129 18.71 3.00 23.53
N CYS A 130 17.89 3.22 24.55
CA CYS A 130 17.83 4.44 25.32
C CYS A 130 19.15 4.68 26.06
N PRO A 131 19.75 5.88 25.97
CA PRO A 131 21.01 6.20 26.66
C PRO A 131 20.86 6.22 28.19
N ASN A 132 19.66 6.52 28.69
CA ASN A 132 19.40 6.70 30.11
C ASN A 132 19.22 5.36 30.86
N ASP A 133 18.54 4.38 30.24
CA ASP A 133 18.11 3.15 30.92
C ASP A 133 18.30 1.84 30.11
N GLY A 134 18.80 1.93 28.88
CA GLY A 134 19.07 0.80 28.00
C GLY A 134 17.84 0.11 27.40
N ALA A 135 16.63 0.66 27.59
CA ALA A 135 15.40 0.14 26.99
C ALA A 135 15.42 0.25 25.46
N GLU A 136 14.72 -0.65 24.77
CA GLU A 136 14.57 -0.55 23.31
C GLU A 136 13.69 0.66 22.97
N LEU A 137 14.22 1.54 22.12
CA LEU A 137 13.55 2.76 21.69
C LEU A 137 12.48 2.45 20.65
N GLN A 138 11.36 3.14 20.75
CA GLN A 138 10.41 3.23 19.65
C GLN A 138 10.84 4.40 18.75
N VAL A 139 11.41 4.07 17.61
CA VAL A 139 11.94 5.04 16.63
C VAL A 139 11.13 5.12 15.33
N GLN A 140 10.10 4.27 15.22
CA GLN A 140 9.26 4.17 14.03
C GLN A 140 7.76 4.30 14.37
N ASN A 141 7.02 5.00 13.51
CA ASN A 141 5.56 5.10 13.57
C ASN A 141 4.90 3.82 13.08
N MET A 142 3.92 3.29 13.80
CA MET A 142 3.13 2.14 13.38
C MET A 142 2.08 2.52 12.32
N THR A 143 2.55 2.82 11.11
CA THR A 143 1.73 3.20 9.96
C THR A 143 1.75 2.15 8.86
N VAL A 144 0.63 2.02 8.14
CA VAL A 144 0.53 1.24 6.90
C VAL A 144 0.84 2.07 5.65
N MET A 145 0.95 3.40 5.79
CA MET A 145 1.33 4.27 4.69
C MET A 145 2.75 3.92 4.25
N PRO A 146 2.96 3.53 2.98
CA PRO A 146 4.27 3.11 2.53
C PRO A 146 5.15 4.31 2.21
N ASN A 147 6.45 4.06 2.08
CA ASN A 147 7.40 5.07 1.64
C ASN A 147 7.53 5.06 0.10
N PHE A 148 7.19 6.18 -0.54
CA PHE A 148 7.26 6.35 -2.00
C PHE A 148 8.65 6.71 -2.54
N ARG A 149 9.66 6.85 -1.66
CA ARG A 149 11.05 7.22 -2.00
C ARG A 149 11.09 8.52 -2.82
N LEU A 150 10.37 9.51 -2.32
CA LEU A 150 10.28 10.82 -2.94
C LEU A 150 11.47 11.70 -2.52
N PRO A 151 12.03 12.52 -3.42
CA PRO A 151 12.82 13.67 -3.02
C PRO A 151 11.99 14.63 -2.14
N ILE A 152 12.69 15.44 -1.35
CA ILE A 152 12.01 16.41 -0.48
C ILE A 152 11.21 17.46 -1.26
N THR A 153 11.65 17.80 -2.48
CA THR A 153 10.94 18.71 -3.38
C THR A 153 9.58 18.14 -3.77
N ASP A 154 9.52 16.88 -4.22
CA ASP A 154 8.27 16.19 -4.58
C ASP A 154 7.32 16.12 -3.38
N ALA A 155 7.84 15.90 -2.16
CA ALA A 155 7.03 15.90 -0.95
C ALA A 155 6.43 17.30 -0.63
N ARG A 156 7.20 18.38 -0.84
CA ARG A 156 6.73 19.76 -0.70
C ARG A 156 5.68 20.13 -1.74
N ASP A 157 5.85 19.69 -2.97
CA ASP A 157 4.91 19.91 -4.07
C ASP A 157 3.56 19.25 -3.76
N ILE A 158 3.56 17.97 -3.38
CA ILE A 158 2.34 17.24 -2.98
C ILE A 158 1.67 17.92 -1.78
N ALA A 159 2.44 18.27 -0.75
CA ALA A 159 1.89 18.98 0.41
C ALA A 159 1.25 20.32 0.02
N THR A 160 1.89 21.06 -0.91
CA THR A 160 1.38 22.35 -1.40
C THR A 160 0.06 22.16 -2.15
N TYR A 161 -0.03 21.14 -3.00
CA TYR A 161 -1.27 20.76 -3.66
C TYR A 161 -2.37 20.43 -2.65
N LEU A 162 -2.10 19.54 -1.68
CA LEU A 162 -3.10 19.14 -0.69
C LEU A 162 -3.60 20.33 0.16
N PHE A 163 -2.73 21.29 0.47
CA PHE A 163 -3.12 22.51 1.18
C PHE A 163 -3.91 23.49 0.30
N SER A 164 -3.84 23.37 -1.02
CA SER A 164 -4.63 24.16 -1.96
C SER A 164 -6.07 23.65 -2.13
N LEU A 165 -6.34 22.39 -1.73
CA LEU A 165 -7.66 21.75 -1.89
C LEU A 165 -8.74 22.33 -0.96
N SER A 166 -8.34 22.97 0.14
CA SER A 166 -9.26 23.57 1.10
C SER A 166 -8.76 24.94 1.52
N GLN A 167 -9.69 25.89 1.68
CA GLN A 167 -9.36 27.17 2.28
C GLN A 167 -9.02 27.00 3.77
N PRO A 168 -8.05 27.75 4.32
CA PRO A 168 -7.80 27.79 5.74
C PRO A 168 -9.09 28.16 6.49
N GLU A 169 -9.41 27.40 7.54
CA GLU A 169 -10.57 27.67 8.38
C GLU A 169 -10.21 28.65 9.50
N SER A 170 -11.15 29.52 9.86
CA SER A 170 -11.00 30.42 11.01
C SER A 170 -11.32 29.64 12.28
N TYR A 171 -10.33 29.46 13.14
CA TYR A 171 -10.51 28.76 14.41
C TYR A 171 -10.91 29.71 15.55
N PRO A 172 -11.72 29.25 16.51
CA PRO A 172 -12.04 30.04 17.71
C PRO A 172 -10.80 30.26 18.58
N ASP A 173 -10.89 31.20 19.53
CA ASP A 173 -9.81 31.49 20.48
C ASP A 173 -9.34 30.23 21.23
N THR A 174 -8.02 30.06 21.31
CA THR A 174 -7.36 28.90 21.92
C THR A 174 -6.48 29.26 23.11
N SER A 175 -6.64 30.47 23.67
CA SER A 175 -5.83 30.95 24.81
C SER A 175 -5.92 30.02 26.04
N TYR A 176 -7.06 29.32 26.21
CA TYR A 176 -7.29 28.37 27.28
C TYR A 176 -6.43 27.09 27.21
N LEU A 177 -5.79 26.80 26.07
CA LEU A 177 -5.02 25.55 25.93
C LEU A 177 -3.81 25.51 26.87
N THR A 178 -3.27 26.66 27.26
CA THR A 178 -2.16 26.78 28.21
C THR A 178 -2.61 27.08 29.63
N ASP A 179 -3.92 27.06 29.91
CA ASP A 179 -4.43 27.26 31.26
C ASP A 179 -4.14 26.04 32.14
N ALA A 180 -3.28 26.21 33.13
CA ALA A 180 -2.89 25.15 34.06
C ALA A 180 -4.06 24.66 34.92
N SER A 181 -5.11 25.47 35.15
CA SER A 181 -6.28 25.06 35.93
C SER A 181 -7.12 23.99 35.22
N LEU A 182 -6.98 23.89 33.89
CA LEU A 182 -7.68 22.91 33.08
C LEU A 182 -6.94 21.57 32.97
N HIS A 183 -5.64 21.53 33.32
CA HIS A 183 -4.79 20.35 33.14
C HIS A 183 -5.29 19.13 33.92
N ASP A 184 -5.40 19.25 35.25
CA ASP A 184 -5.84 18.13 36.10
C ASP A 184 -7.27 17.69 35.78
N ARG A 185 -8.15 18.63 35.44
CA ARG A 185 -9.52 18.32 35.00
C ARG A 185 -9.50 17.54 33.68
N GLY A 186 -8.69 17.95 32.72
CA GLY A 186 -8.51 17.26 31.44
C GLY A 186 -7.97 15.85 31.63
N LYS A 187 -6.97 15.68 32.50
CA LYS A 187 -6.42 14.37 32.88
C LYS A 187 -7.49 13.45 33.46
N ALA A 188 -8.28 13.95 34.43
CA ALA A 188 -9.36 13.17 35.03
C ALA A 188 -10.41 12.73 34.00
N LEU A 189 -10.78 13.62 33.08
CA LEU A 189 -11.74 13.33 32.01
C LEU A 189 -11.21 12.30 31.00
N ILE A 190 -9.94 12.42 30.59
CA ILE A 190 -9.29 11.44 29.70
C ILE A 190 -9.30 10.05 30.32
N LYS A 191 -9.00 9.95 31.63
CA LYS A 191 -9.10 8.70 32.37
C LYS A 191 -10.53 8.16 32.41
N GLN A 192 -11.49 9.03 32.72
CA GLN A 192 -12.90 8.66 32.86
C GLN A 192 -13.50 8.16 31.54
N TYR A 193 -13.25 8.86 30.43
CA TYR A 193 -13.72 8.44 29.11
C TYR A 193 -12.88 7.31 28.52
N GLY A 194 -11.66 7.09 29.01
CA GLY A 194 -10.80 6.01 28.55
C GLY A 194 -10.16 6.26 27.21
N CYS A 195 -9.86 7.53 26.90
CA CYS A 195 -9.26 7.88 25.61
C CYS A 195 -7.97 7.08 25.35
N ALA A 196 -7.21 6.80 26.42
CA ALA A 196 -5.98 6.00 26.41
C ALA A 196 -6.18 4.54 25.98
N GLY A 197 -7.41 4.02 26.02
CA GLY A 197 -7.71 2.67 25.54
C GLY A 197 -7.54 2.49 24.04
N CYS A 198 -7.60 3.59 23.28
CA CYS A 198 -7.43 3.60 21.82
C CYS A 198 -6.35 4.56 21.33
N HIS A 199 -6.01 5.60 22.10
CA HIS A 199 -5.00 6.60 21.75
C HIS A 199 -3.79 6.47 22.66
N GLU A 200 -2.60 6.56 22.08
CA GLU A 200 -1.37 6.77 22.86
C GLU A 200 -1.37 8.21 23.38
N ILE A 201 -1.45 8.38 24.70
CA ILE A 201 -1.48 9.69 25.37
C ILE A 201 -0.42 9.66 26.46
N ARG A 202 0.45 10.68 26.47
CA ARG A 202 1.49 10.83 27.47
C ARG A 202 0.89 10.84 28.89
N GLY A 203 1.46 10.04 29.78
CA GLY A 203 0.98 9.90 31.16
C GLY A 203 -0.16 8.89 31.35
N PHE A 204 -0.51 8.15 30.31
CA PHE A 204 -1.54 7.10 30.29
C PHE A 204 -1.07 5.78 29.66
N GLU A 205 0.24 5.58 29.55
CA GLU A 205 0.86 4.40 28.91
C GLU A 205 0.43 3.07 29.54
N ASP A 206 0.21 3.07 30.86
CA ASP A 206 -0.19 1.89 31.63
C ASP A 206 -1.71 1.76 31.81
N GLU A 207 -2.50 2.69 31.26
CA GLU A 207 -3.95 2.67 31.42
C GLU A 207 -4.56 1.52 30.62
N GLN A 208 -5.47 0.77 31.24
CA GLN A 208 -6.11 -0.35 30.58
C GLN A 208 -7.12 0.13 29.53
N ARG A 209 -7.31 -0.68 28.48
CA ARG A 209 -8.35 -0.43 27.49
C ARG A 209 -9.72 -0.41 28.14
N ILE A 210 -10.52 0.61 27.83
CA ILE A 210 -11.91 0.66 28.26
C ILE A 210 -12.76 -0.18 27.31
N GLY A 211 -13.48 -1.13 27.89
CA GLY A 211 -14.39 -2.03 27.17
C GLY A 211 -14.08 -3.49 27.41
N LYS A 212 -15.06 -4.35 27.13
CA LYS A 212 -14.89 -5.80 27.17
C LYS A 212 -14.13 -6.25 25.92
N GLU A 213 -13.22 -7.19 26.10
CA GLU A 213 -12.56 -7.88 24.98
C GLU A 213 -13.62 -8.70 24.21
N LEU A 214 -13.67 -8.53 22.88
CA LEU A 214 -14.78 -9.03 22.07
C LEU A 214 -14.49 -10.36 21.35
N THR A 215 -13.28 -10.91 21.42
CA THR A 215 -12.85 -12.12 20.70
C THR A 215 -13.68 -13.35 21.06
N THR A 216 -14.23 -13.39 22.28
CA THR A 216 -15.06 -14.49 22.78
C THR A 216 -16.48 -14.07 23.13
N GLU A 217 -16.90 -12.86 22.75
CA GLU A 217 -18.17 -12.30 23.18
C GLU A 217 -19.36 -13.16 22.74
N GLY A 218 -19.32 -13.70 21.52
CA GLY A 218 -20.34 -14.57 20.96
C GLY A 218 -20.49 -15.91 21.70
N ALA A 219 -19.47 -16.33 22.46
CA ALA A 219 -19.53 -17.53 23.30
C ALA A 219 -19.99 -17.26 24.73
N THR A 220 -20.26 -16.00 25.11
CA THR A 220 -20.75 -15.66 26.46
C THR A 220 -22.12 -16.34 26.69
N PRO A 221 -22.32 -17.15 27.74
CA PRO A 221 -23.65 -17.72 28.05
C PRO A 221 -24.74 -16.65 28.17
N MET A 222 -25.98 -16.97 27.78
CA MET A 222 -27.08 -16.00 27.74
C MET A 222 -27.31 -15.32 29.09
N GLU A 223 -27.20 -16.09 30.17
CA GLU A 223 -27.42 -15.66 31.56
C GLU A 223 -26.34 -14.68 32.04
N ARG A 224 -25.21 -14.59 31.30
CA ARG A 224 -24.12 -13.65 31.57
C ARG A 224 -24.18 -12.40 30.68
N LEU A 225 -25.13 -12.32 29.75
CA LEU A 225 -25.44 -11.09 29.03
C LEU A 225 -26.38 -10.24 29.90
N ASP A 226 -25.91 -9.07 30.34
CA ASP A 226 -26.70 -8.16 31.18
C ASP A 226 -27.69 -7.36 30.31
N PHE A 227 -28.93 -7.85 30.20
CA PHE A 227 -30.06 -7.14 29.60
C PHE A 227 -30.58 -5.98 30.48
N ALA A 228 -29.92 -5.66 31.60
CA ALA A 228 -30.33 -4.64 32.54
C ALA A 228 -31.76 -4.89 33.07
N MET A 229 -32.61 -3.86 33.05
CA MET A 229 -34.01 -3.98 33.46
C MET A 229 -34.93 -4.50 32.32
N LEU A 230 -34.35 -4.93 31.19
CA LEU A 230 -35.11 -5.29 29.98
C LEU A 230 -35.29 -6.81 29.78
N THR A 231 -34.82 -7.67 30.69
CA THR A 231 -34.90 -9.13 30.52
C THR A 231 -36.32 -9.62 30.24
N ASN A 232 -37.30 -9.25 31.08
CA ASN A 232 -38.69 -9.66 30.90
C ASN A 232 -39.32 -9.09 29.62
N ASP A 233 -38.92 -7.88 29.23
CA ASP A 233 -39.40 -7.24 28.00
C ASP A 233 -38.83 -8.00 26.78
N ALA A 234 -37.56 -8.41 26.85
CA ALA A 234 -36.89 -9.20 25.82
C ALA A 234 -37.55 -10.57 25.59
N GLU A 235 -37.88 -11.28 26.67
CA GLU A 235 -38.57 -12.57 26.63
C GLU A 235 -40.02 -12.45 26.10
N ARG A 236 -40.67 -11.30 26.32
CA ARG A 236 -42.07 -11.07 25.89
C ARG A 236 -42.19 -10.43 24.50
N GLY A 237 -41.06 -10.11 23.87
CA GLY A 237 -41.02 -9.40 22.59
C GLY A 237 -41.47 -7.94 22.70
N VAL A 238 -41.29 -7.30 23.85
CA VAL A 238 -41.49 -5.85 24.00
C VAL A 238 -40.18 -5.16 23.63
N ASP A 239 -40.12 -4.59 22.42
CA ASP A 239 -38.92 -3.95 21.89
C ASP A 239 -38.84 -2.46 22.31
N PRO A 240 -37.74 -2.04 22.98
CA PRO A 240 -37.57 -0.66 23.48
C PRO A 240 -37.22 0.37 22.38
N LEU A 241 -36.96 -0.09 21.15
CA LEU A 241 -36.58 0.69 19.97
C LEU A 241 -37.69 0.70 18.91
N ASP A 242 -38.46 -0.38 18.77
CA ASP A 242 -39.62 -0.46 17.87
C ASP A 242 -40.86 -1.04 18.56
N GLN A 243 -41.79 -0.17 18.95
CA GLN A 243 -43.01 -0.56 19.65
C GLN A 243 -43.96 -1.44 18.81
N ASN A 244 -43.76 -1.54 17.50
CA ASN A 244 -44.56 -2.40 16.62
C ASN A 244 -43.95 -3.77 16.41
N ASN A 245 -42.71 -3.98 16.87
CA ASN A 245 -42.05 -5.26 16.84
C ASN A 245 -42.45 -6.06 18.10
N HIS A 246 -43.01 -7.25 17.88
CA HIS A 246 -43.46 -8.15 18.94
C HIS A 246 -42.65 -9.46 18.99
N GLU A 247 -41.51 -9.50 18.29
CA GLU A 247 -40.63 -10.67 18.29
C GLU A 247 -39.77 -10.73 19.56
N GLU A 248 -39.65 -11.92 20.14
CA GLU A 248 -38.76 -12.18 21.26
C GLU A 248 -37.31 -11.87 20.87
N TRP A 249 -36.59 -11.16 21.73
CA TRP A 249 -35.21 -10.74 21.47
C TRP A 249 -34.25 -11.12 22.61
N TYR A 250 -34.64 -12.02 23.50
CA TYR A 250 -33.77 -12.65 24.50
C TYR A 250 -32.82 -13.68 23.85
N THR A 251 -31.96 -13.19 22.96
CA THR A 251 -30.97 -13.98 22.22
C THR A 251 -29.65 -13.21 22.09
N HIS A 252 -28.54 -13.88 21.72
CA HIS A 252 -27.28 -13.20 21.42
C HIS A 252 -27.44 -12.16 20.30
N GLN A 253 -28.17 -12.55 19.25
CA GLN A 253 -28.45 -11.67 18.13
C GLN A 253 -29.25 -10.46 18.59
N GLY A 254 -30.31 -10.67 19.38
CA GLY A 254 -31.12 -9.62 19.97
C GLY A 254 -30.28 -8.67 20.81
N PHE A 255 -29.50 -9.19 21.75
CA PHE A 255 -28.60 -8.41 22.61
C PHE A 255 -27.63 -7.53 21.81
N PHE A 256 -26.87 -8.12 20.87
CA PHE A 256 -25.88 -7.40 20.08
C PHE A 256 -26.53 -6.37 19.15
N THR A 257 -27.65 -6.72 18.50
CA THR A 257 -28.36 -5.81 17.60
C THR A 257 -28.85 -4.57 18.36
N HIS A 258 -29.44 -4.76 19.54
CA HIS A 258 -29.92 -3.67 20.38
C HIS A 258 -28.76 -2.82 20.94
N LYS A 259 -27.67 -3.47 21.37
CA LYS A 259 -26.46 -2.78 21.84
C LYS A 259 -25.82 -1.93 20.75
N LEU A 260 -25.77 -2.43 19.51
CA LEU A 260 -25.26 -1.70 18.35
C LEU A 260 -26.24 -0.64 17.83
N SER A 261 -27.53 -0.76 18.11
CA SER A 261 -28.55 0.22 17.72
C SER A 261 -28.57 1.42 18.65
N ASP A 262 -28.70 1.18 19.95
CA ASP A 262 -28.68 2.23 20.96
C ASP A 262 -28.26 1.66 22.33
N PRO A 263 -26.96 1.78 22.70
CA PRO A 263 -26.48 1.25 23.97
C PRO A 263 -27.15 1.86 25.20
N ALA A 264 -27.73 3.06 25.08
CA ALA A 264 -28.29 3.79 26.21
C ALA A 264 -29.60 3.17 26.74
N ILE A 265 -30.24 2.26 25.99
CA ILE A 265 -31.45 1.57 26.46
C ILE A 265 -31.20 0.78 27.76
N TYR A 266 -29.97 0.27 27.96
CA TYR A 266 -29.60 -0.54 29.12
C TYR A 266 -29.36 0.28 30.40
N ASP A 267 -29.43 1.61 30.30
CA ASP A 267 -29.51 2.53 31.44
C ASP A 267 -30.95 2.96 31.77
N ARG A 268 -31.96 2.61 30.95
CA ARG A 268 -33.36 3.00 31.21
C ARG A 268 -33.82 2.41 32.54
N GLY A 269 -34.49 3.25 33.34
CA GLY A 269 -34.98 2.87 34.67
C GLY A 269 -33.90 2.75 35.76
N LYS A 270 -32.62 3.02 35.45
CA LYS A 270 -31.54 3.05 36.44
C LYS A 270 -31.26 4.49 36.90
N GLU A 271 -31.20 4.71 38.20
CA GLU A 271 -30.71 5.96 38.77
C GLU A 271 -29.18 5.91 38.85
N LYS A 272 -28.51 6.75 38.04
CA LYS A 272 -27.05 6.82 37.94
C LYS A 272 -26.59 8.26 37.89
N ALA A 273 -25.49 8.56 38.59
CA ALA A 273 -24.76 9.80 38.36
C ALA A 273 -24.31 9.88 36.89
N PRO A 274 -24.19 11.09 36.30
CA PRO A 274 -23.80 11.24 34.89
C PRO A 274 -22.53 10.46 34.51
N ALA A 275 -21.54 10.42 35.40
CA ALA A 275 -20.27 9.73 35.21
C ALA A 275 -20.36 8.18 35.14
N ASP A 276 -21.41 7.60 35.72
CA ASP A 276 -21.59 6.13 35.84
C ASP A 276 -22.52 5.55 34.76
N ARG A 277 -23.05 6.42 33.90
CA ARG A 277 -23.85 6.01 32.73
C ARG A 277 -22.99 5.23 31.73
N LEU A 278 -23.62 4.40 30.92
CA LEU A 278 -22.95 3.65 29.86
C LEU A 278 -22.22 4.60 28.92
N ARG A 279 -20.92 4.31 28.78
CA ARG A 279 -19.94 5.11 28.02
C ARG A 279 -19.97 4.82 26.52
N MET A 280 -20.46 3.64 26.12
CA MET A 280 -20.57 3.27 24.71
C MET A 280 -21.48 4.27 23.97
N PRO A 281 -20.99 4.97 22.93
CA PRO A 281 -21.79 5.91 22.16
C PRO A 281 -22.80 5.20 21.28
N LYS A 282 -23.84 5.92 20.87
CA LYS A 282 -24.73 5.48 19.79
C LYS A 282 -23.95 5.53 18.46
N PRO A 283 -23.58 4.38 17.86
CA PRO A 283 -22.77 4.39 16.66
C PRO A 283 -23.63 4.77 15.44
N PHE A 284 -23.01 5.43 14.45
CA PHE A 284 -23.67 5.68 13.17
C PHE A 284 -23.48 4.46 12.27
N LEU A 285 -24.44 3.53 12.32
CA LEU A 285 -24.43 2.30 11.53
C LEU A 285 -25.68 2.23 10.66
N THR A 286 -25.48 1.98 9.36
CA THR A 286 -26.55 1.52 8.47
C THR A 286 -27.01 0.13 8.91
N ASP A 287 -28.20 -0.30 8.48
CA ASP A 287 -28.71 -1.62 8.85
C ASP A 287 -27.84 -2.76 8.32
N GLU A 288 -27.24 -2.57 7.14
CA GLU A 288 -26.25 -3.50 6.59
C GLU A 288 -25.02 -3.62 7.49
N TRP A 289 -24.44 -2.50 7.92
CA TRP A 289 -23.26 -2.51 8.80
C TRP A 289 -23.58 -3.09 10.18
N ARG A 290 -24.78 -2.78 10.71
CA ARG A 290 -25.23 -3.32 11.98
C ARG A 290 -25.40 -4.84 11.90
N THR A 291 -25.97 -5.34 10.80
CA THR A 291 -26.11 -6.77 10.54
C THR A 291 -24.74 -7.44 10.40
N ALA A 292 -23.82 -6.84 9.64
CA ALA A 292 -22.47 -7.37 9.45
C ALA A 292 -21.68 -7.44 10.78
N LEU A 293 -21.74 -6.39 11.60
CA LEU A 293 -21.11 -6.36 12.92
C LEU A 293 -21.75 -7.35 13.89
N THR A 294 -23.07 -7.49 13.87
CA THR A 294 -23.76 -8.49 14.69
C THR A 294 -23.31 -9.91 14.30
N THR A 295 -23.29 -10.22 13.00
CA THR A 295 -22.79 -11.51 12.49
C THR A 295 -21.33 -11.75 12.89
N PHE A 296 -20.49 -10.72 12.82
CA PHE A 296 -19.11 -10.81 13.27
C PHE A 296 -19.02 -11.14 14.77
N LEU A 297 -19.76 -10.43 15.62
CA LEU A 297 -19.77 -10.66 17.08
C LEU A 297 -20.33 -12.03 17.45
N LEU A 298 -21.34 -12.52 16.75
CA LEU A 298 -21.85 -13.88 16.89
C LEU A 298 -20.78 -14.93 16.55
N GLY A 299 -19.93 -14.64 15.56
CA GLY A 299 -18.80 -15.48 15.18
C GLY A 299 -17.57 -15.34 16.09
N SER A 300 -17.54 -14.36 16.99
CA SER A 300 -16.46 -14.15 17.95
C SER A 300 -16.55 -15.13 19.13
N VAL A 301 -16.29 -16.41 18.85
CA VAL A 301 -16.33 -17.52 19.83
C VAL A 301 -14.94 -17.93 20.33
N GLY A 302 -13.89 -17.19 19.92
CA GLY A 302 -12.48 -17.49 20.19
C GLY A 302 -11.93 -18.68 19.41
N ALA A 303 -10.60 -18.87 19.50
CA ALA A 303 -9.90 -19.98 18.85
C ALA A 303 -10.25 -21.35 19.45
N GLU A 304 -10.65 -21.38 20.73
CA GLU A 304 -11.03 -22.62 21.42
C GLU A 304 -12.51 -22.96 21.24
N GLY A 305 -13.33 -22.03 20.74
CA GLY A 305 -14.75 -22.26 20.47
C GLY A 305 -15.46 -22.78 21.70
N ALA A 306 -15.55 -21.99 22.78
CA ALA A 306 -16.05 -22.46 24.08
C ALA A 306 -17.43 -23.16 24.02
N THR A 307 -18.17 -22.97 22.92
CA THR A 307 -19.44 -23.64 22.59
C THR A 307 -19.48 -24.30 21.19
N VAL A 308 -18.41 -24.21 20.39
CA VAL A 308 -18.36 -24.69 18.99
C VAL A 308 -17.26 -25.75 18.85
N PRO A 309 -17.57 -26.97 18.38
CA PRO A 309 -16.56 -28.01 18.17
C PRO A 309 -15.43 -27.55 17.23
N GLN A 310 -14.18 -27.89 17.57
CA GLN A 310 -12.99 -27.56 16.77
C GLN A 310 -13.11 -28.01 15.29
N THR A 311 -13.86 -29.09 15.03
CA THR A 311 -14.14 -29.61 13.67
C THR A 311 -14.95 -28.66 12.78
N MET A 312 -15.63 -27.68 13.36
CA MET A 312 -16.40 -26.68 12.61
C MET A 312 -15.53 -25.49 12.17
N PHE A 313 -14.32 -25.34 12.72
CA PHE A 313 -13.40 -24.29 12.33
C PHE A 313 -12.62 -24.68 11.07
N TYR A 314 -12.64 -23.79 10.08
CA TYR A 314 -11.83 -23.96 8.87
C TYR A 314 -10.39 -23.55 9.12
N ASN A 315 -9.57 -24.51 9.56
CA ASN A 315 -8.14 -24.36 9.83
C ASN A 315 -7.33 -25.30 8.93
N PRO A 316 -7.15 -24.97 7.64
CA PRO A 316 -6.38 -25.82 6.73
C PRO A 316 -4.93 -25.97 7.20
N SER A 317 -4.35 -27.14 6.99
CA SER A 317 -2.93 -27.43 7.25
C SER A 317 -2.08 -27.48 5.98
N ASP A 318 -2.71 -27.40 4.81
CA ASP A 318 -2.06 -27.43 3.50
C ASP A 318 -1.89 -26.01 2.94
N ARG A 319 -1.59 -25.90 1.63
CA ARG A 319 -1.45 -24.63 0.90
C ARG A 319 -2.59 -23.63 1.12
N ARG A 320 -3.80 -24.08 1.49
CA ARG A 320 -4.93 -23.18 1.77
C ARG A 320 -4.68 -22.33 3.01
N ARG A 321 -3.82 -22.79 3.93
CA ARG A 321 -3.32 -22.00 5.06
C ARG A 321 -2.50 -20.82 4.59
N ASP A 322 -1.55 -21.03 3.68
CA ASP A 322 -0.73 -19.94 3.13
C ASP A 322 -1.59 -18.91 2.38
N ILE A 323 -2.62 -19.39 1.68
CA ILE A 323 -3.61 -18.51 1.04
C ILE A 323 -4.33 -17.67 2.10
N GLN A 324 -4.84 -18.29 3.17
CA GLN A 324 -5.54 -17.62 4.27
C GLN A 324 -4.64 -16.61 5.00
N GLU A 325 -3.42 -16.99 5.35
CA GLU A 325 -2.46 -16.13 6.04
C GLU A 325 -1.98 -14.96 5.16
N GLY A 326 -1.77 -15.20 3.87
CA GLY A 326 -1.42 -14.16 2.92
C GLY A 326 -2.50 -13.11 2.72
N TRP A 327 -3.78 -13.52 2.73
CA TRP A 327 -4.90 -12.60 2.64
C TRP A 327 -4.95 -11.56 3.76
N TRP A 328 -4.49 -11.92 4.97
CA TRP A 328 -4.35 -10.95 6.06
C TRP A 328 -3.35 -9.85 5.72
N VAL A 329 -2.19 -10.21 5.16
CA VAL A 329 -1.16 -9.24 4.77
C VAL A 329 -1.63 -8.39 3.59
N VAL A 330 -2.22 -9.02 2.56
CA VAL A 330 -2.79 -8.34 1.38
C VAL A 330 -3.81 -7.28 1.77
N LYS A 331 -4.71 -7.61 2.72
CA LYS A 331 -5.73 -6.67 3.22
C LYS A 331 -5.13 -5.59 4.12
N LYS A 332 -4.21 -5.96 5.02
CA LYS A 332 -3.55 -5.01 5.95
C LYS A 332 -2.85 -3.86 5.22
N TYR A 333 -2.23 -4.13 4.08
CA TYR A 333 -1.47 -3.14 3.30
C TYR A 333 -2.20 -2.65 2.04
N ASN A 334 -3.50 -2.96 1.91
CA ASN A 334 -4.34 -2.56 0.76
C ASN A 334 -3.73 -2.87 -0.61
N CYS A 335 -3.12 -4.05 -0.78
CA CYS A 335 -2.47 -4.37 -2.06
C CYS A 335 -3.48 -4.36 -3.23
N MET A 336 -4.76 -4.62 -2.94
CA MET A 336 -5.87 -4.59 -3.91
C MET A 336 -6.25 -3.17 -4.38
N GLY A 337 -5.84 -2.11 -3.66
CA GLY A 337 -6.03 -0.73 -4.12
C GLY A 337 -5.24 -0.43 -5.40
N CYS A 338 -4.04 -1.00 -5.52
CA CYS A 338 -3.18 -0.87 -6.69
C CYS A 338 -3.30 -2.07 -7.65
N HIS A 339 -3.24 -3.29 -7.11
CA HIS A 339 -3.10 -4.52 -7.88
C HIS A 339 -4.42 -5.29 -8.01
N SER A 340 -4.56 -5.98 -9.14
CA SER A 340 -5.53 -7.08 -9.26
C SER A 340 -4.86 -8.37 -8.81
N ILE A 341 -5.35 -8.95 -7.72
CA ILE A 341 -4.82 -10.19 -7.11
C ILE A 341 -5.74 -11.37 -7.42
N GLN A 342 -7.05 -11.12 -7.51
CA GLN A 342 -8.03 -12.12 -7.94
C GLN A 342 -8.42 -11.92 -9.40
N VAL A 343 -8.79 -13.02 -10.07
CA VAL A 343 -9.33 -12.96 -11.43
C VAL A 343 -10.66 -12.18 -11.41
N GLY A 344 -10.76 -11.17 -12.27
CA GLY A 344 -11.96 -10.31 -12.36
C GLY A 344 -12.05 -9.21 -11.30
N GLN A 345 -11.11 -9.12 -10.36
CA GLN A 345 -11.06 -8.04 -9.38
C GLN A 345 -10.42 -6.79 -9.99
N ASN A 346 -11.16 -5.68 -10.04
CA ASN A 346 -10.62 -4.37 -10.37
C ASN A 346 -9.95 -3.75 -9.13
N SER A 347 -8.84 -3.06 -9.33
CA SER A 347 -8.23 -2.23 -8.29
C SER A 347 -8.82 -0.81 -8.29
N VAL A 348 -8.60 -0.04 -7.22
CA VAL A 348 -9.03 1.37 -7.14
C VAL A 348 -8.41 2.16 -8.30
N LEU A 349 -7.10 1.98 -8.54
CA LEU A 349 -6.41 2.67 -9.64
C LEU A 349 -7.02 2.36 -11.02
N MET A 350 -7.46 1.12 -11.25
CA MET A 350 -8.14 0.78 -12.50
C MET A 350 -9.44 1.56 -12.67
N GLY A 351 -10.16 1.88 -11.60
CA GLY A 351 -11.41 2.65 -11.65
C GLY A 351 -11.23 4.15 -11.89
N LEU A 352 -10.02 4.68 -11.72
CA LEU A 352 -9.77 6.12 -11.82
C LEU A 352 -9.85 6.61 -13.28
N PRO A 353 -10.46 7.79 -13.55
CA PRO A 353 -10.59 8.32 -14.91
C PRO A 353 -9.26 8.41 -15.69
N LEU A 354 -8.16 8.76 -15.00
CA LEU A 354 -6.83 8.86 -15.60
C LEU A 354 -6.42 7.54 -16.28
N TYR A 355 -6.54 6.42 -15.59
CA TYR A 355 -6.12 5.09 -16.07
C TYR A 355 -7.08 4.46 -17.08
N GLN A 356 -8.20 5.12 -17.39
CA GLN A 356 -9.10 4.70 -18.45
C GLN A 356 -8.68 5.22 -19.83
N THR A 357 -7.74 6.18 -19.89
CA THR A 357 -7.22 6.74 -21.15
C THR A 357 -6.17 5.83 -21.80
N PRO A 358 -6.05 5.80 -23.15
CA PRO A 358 -5.08 4.95 -23.85
C PRO A 358 -3.64 5.09 -23.33
N ASP A 359 -3.20 6.33 -23.08
CA ASP A 359 -1.83 6.63 -22.65
C ASP A 359 -1.50 6.14 -21.23
N TRP A 360 -2.52 5.97 -20.39
CA TRP A 360 -2.38 5.59 -18.98
C TRP A 360 -2.79 4.16 -18.66
N ARG A 361 -3.49 3.45 -19.56
CA ARG A 361 -3.82 2.03 -19.36
C ARG A 361 -2.57 1.18 -19.13
N ASP A 362 -1.49 1.46 -19.86
CA ASP A 362 -0.22 0.75 -19.73
C ASP A 362 0.61 1.19 -18.50
N GLN A 363 0.17 2.25 -17.81
CA GLN A 363 0.78 2.75 -16.57
C GLN A 363 0.22 2.05 -15.32
N LEU A 364 -0.77 1.16 -15.48
CA LEU A 364 -1.34 0.40 -14.38
C LEU A 364 -0.31 -0.54 -13.74
N PRO A 365 -0.35 -0.71 -12.40
CA PRO A 365 0.44 -1.73 -11.74
C PRO A 365 0.15 -3.14 -12.30
N PRO A 366 1.13 -4.06 -12.23
CA PRO A 366 0.94 -5.40 -12.74
C PRO A 366 -0.16 -6.16 -12.00
N ARG A 367 -0.85 -7.04 -12.73
CA ARG A 367 -1.72 -8.07 -12.14
C ARG A 367 -0.85 -9.11 -11.44
N LEU A 368 -1.28 -9.54 -10.25
CA LEU A 368 -0.52 -10.45 -9.39
C LEU A 368 -1.17 -11.83 -9.23
N SER A 369 -2.27 -12.10 -9.94
CA SER A 369 -3.02 -13.36 -9.87
C SER A 369 -2.21 -14.62 -10.18
N SER A 370 -1.11 -14.48 -10.91
CA SER A 370 -0.20 -15.58 -11.25
C SER A 370 1.26 -15.28 -10.91
N GLU A 371 1.51 -14.37 -9.96
CA GLU A 371 2.88 -13.88 -9.70
C GLU A 371 3.80 -15.02 -9.20
N GLY A 372 3.29 -15.97 -8.42
CA GLY A 372 4.09 -17.11 -7.94
C GLY A 372 4.55 -18.04 -9.06
N ALA A 373 3.78 -18.20 -10.14
CA ALA A 373 4.22 -18.93 -11.33
C ALA A 373 5.24 -18.12 -12.14
N ARG A 374 5.23 -16.79 -12.04
CA ARG A 374 6.03 -15.89 -12.86
C ARG A 374 7.44 -15.71 -12.35
N VAL A 375 7.60 -15.42 -11.06
CA VAL A 375 8.86 -14.95 -10.51
C VAL A 375 9.51 -15.94 -9.55
N ASP A 376 10.84 -15.89 -9.47
CA ASP A 376 11.61 -16.59 -8.46
C ASP A 376 11.22 -16.07 -7.05
N PRO A 377 10.95 -16.96 -6.08
CA PRO A 377 10.50 -16.54 -4.75
C PRO A 377 11.58 -15.80 -3.94
N ASN A 378 12.87 -16.11 -4.12
CA ASN A 378 13.95 -15.36 -3.47
C ASN A 378 14.08 -13.97 -4.08
N TRP A 379 13.92 -13.85 -5.39
CA TRP A 379 13.83 -12.56 -6.06
C TRP A 379 12.64 -11.75 -5.55
N LEU A 380 11.45 -12.37 -5.46
CA LEU A 380 10.23 -11.71 -4.99
C LEU A 380 10.37 -11.20 -3.56
N LEU A 381 10.97 -12.01 -2.67
CA LEU A 381 11.27 -11.60 -1.30
C LEU A 381 12.16 -10.34 -1.26
N ARG A 382 13.22 -10.31 -2.08
CA ARG A 382 14.11 -9.14 -2.18
C ARG A 382 13.39 -7.92 -2.74
N PHE A 383 12.57 -8.10 -3.77
CA PHE A 383 11.79 -7.02 -4.38
C PHE A 383 10.74 -6.44 -3.42
N LEU A 384 10.03 -7.29 -2.65
CA LEU A 384 9.07 -6.82 -1.65
C LEU A 384 9.74 -6.08 -0.49
N ARG A 385 10.99 -6.42 -0.15
CA ARG A 385 11.80 -5.70 0.84
C ARG A 385 12.24 -4.33 0.33
N ASP A 386 12.72 -4.25 -0.91
CA ASP A 386 13.12 -2.98 -1.54
C ASP A 386 12.79 -3.01 -3.06
N PRO A 387 11.66 -2.39 -3.47
CA PRO A 387 11.27 -2.33 -4.87
C PRO A 387 12.21 -1.51 -5.76
N SER A 388 13.07 -0.66 -5.18
CA SER A 388 14.05 0.12 -5.95
C SER A 388 15.22 -0.72 -6.45
N LEU A 389 15.48 -1.85 -5.80
CA LEU A 389 16.63 -2.72 -6.04
C LEU A 389 17.97 -1.96 -5.97
N ALA A 390 18.08 -0.91 -5.16
CA ALA A 390 19.27 -0.07 -5.08
C ALA A 390 20.41 -0.63 -4.18
N GLY A 391 20.21 -1.80 -3.55
CA GLY A 391 21.17 -2.43 -2.62
C GLY A 391 22.43 -3.04 -3.29
N PRO A 392 23.43 -3.54 -2.53
CA PRO A 392 24.80 -3.77 -3.01
C PRO A 392 24.90 -4.90 -4.04
N GLN A 393 23.87 -5.75 -4.13
CA GLN A 393 23.80 -6.85 -5.08
C GLN A 393 23.33 -6.40 -6.48
N SER A 394 22.72 -5.22 -6.64
CA SER A 394 22.38 -4.69 -7.98
C SER A 394 23.62 -4.19 -8.73
N ALA A 395 24.68 -3.79 -8.01
CA ALA A 395 25.99 -3.52 -8.60
C ALA A 395 26.65 -4.81 -9.15
N SER A 396 26.43 -5.97 -8.53
CA SER A 396 26.95 -7.26 -9.03
C SER A 396 26.22 -7.79 -10.28
N ALA A 397 25.03 -7.26 -10.59
CA ALA A 397 24.39 -7.48 -11.88
C ALA A 397 24.96 -6.56 -13.00
N GLN A 398 25.72 -5.52 -12.62
CA GLN A 398 26.45 -4.62 -13.53
C GLN A 398 27.93 -4.96 -13.64
N SER A 399 28.48 -5.81 -12.78
CA SER A 399 29.84 -6.34 -12.88
C SER A 399 29.80 -7.86 -12.98
N GLY A 400 29.79 -8.38 -14.20
CA GLY A 400 29.83 -9.82 -14.45
C GLY A 400 31.10 -10.45 -13.86
N ASN A 401 30.94 -11.22 -12.78
CA ASN A 401 31.69 -12.46 -12.52
C ASN A 401 31.24 -13.07 -11.20
N ALA A 402 30.42 -14.12 -11.25
CA ALA A 402 30.32 -15.08 -10.16
C ALA A 402 30.02 -16.46 -10.74
N GLN A 403 31.00 -17.37 -10.65
CA GLN A 403 30.81 -18.79 -10.91
C GLN A 403 29.90 -19.43 -9.84
N PRO A 404 29.14 -20.48 -10.17
CA PRO A 404 28.24 -21.13 -9.23
C PRO A 404 29.02 -22.03 -8.28
N SER A 405 29.00 -21.72 -6.98
CA SER A 405 29.43 -22.67 -5.94
C SER A 405 28.29 -23.65 -5.62
N THR A 406 28.49 -24.90 -6.01
CA THR A 406 27.70 -26.05 -5.59
C THR A 406 27.94 -26.31 -4.11
N ASN A 407 26.88 -26.48 -3.31
CA ASN A 407 26.93 -27.36 -2.15
C ASN A 407 25.51 -27.83 -1.79
N ASN A 408 25.16 -28.99 -2.35
CA ASN A 408 24.12 -29.87 -1.83
C ASN A 408 24.70 -30.67 -0.67
N ALA A 409 24.02 -30.66 0.47
CA ALA A 409 24.11 -31.75 1.43
C ALA A 409 22.78 -31.85 2.21
N ALA A 410 22.00 -32.87 1.86
CA ALA A 410 20.96 -33.42 2.71
C ALA A 410 21.61 -34.27 3.81
N ALA A 411 21.07 -34.23 5.05
CA ALA A 411 20.68 -35.39 5.85
C ALA A 411 20.57 -35.11 7.38
N ALA A 412 19.46 -35.62 7.91
CA ALA A 412 19.33 -36.39 9.16
C ALA A 412 19.27 -35.72 10.54
N VAL A 413 18.32 -36.26 11.30
CA VAL A 413 17.96 -36.09 12.71
C VAL A 413 18.95 -36.83 13.60
N SER A 414 19.50 -36.20 14.67
CA SER A 414 19.48 -36.73 16.06
C SER A 414 20.13 -35.79 17.09
N THR A 415 19.45 -35.70 18.23
CA THR A 415 19.75 -35.29 19.61
C THR A 415 21.18 -35.00 20.10
N SER A 416 21.30 -33.91 20.89
CA SER A 416 22.07 -33.69 22.14
C SER A 416 22.95 -32.41 22.14
N ALA A 417 22.89 -31.66 23.25
CA ALA A 417 23.49 -30.34 23.47
C ALA A 417 24.86 -30.43 24.22
N PRO A 418 25.55 -29.31 24.52
CA PRO A 418 26.68 -28.74 23.74
C PRO A 418 28.01 -28.80 24.57
N PRO A 419 29.20 -28.27 24.16
CA PRO A 419 29.42 -26.81 24.03
C PRO A 419 30.59 -26.29 23.11
N VAL A 420 30.58 -24.96 22.91
CA VAL A 420 31.66 -23.97 22.61
C VAL A 420 32.35 -23.85 21.22
N ALA A 421 32.16 -22.64 20.65
CA ALA A 421 33.02 -21.77 19.83
C ALA A 421 33.49 -22.17 18.41
N GLY A 422 33.12 -21.32 17.46
CA GLY A 422 33.72 -21.22 16.12
C GLY A 422 32.76 -20.68 15.06
N ALA A 423 32.20 -19.47 15.26
CA ALA A 423 31.26 -18.87 14.31
C ALA A 423 31.99 -18.15 13.17
N ASN A 424 31.70 -18.58 11.94
CA ASN A 424 32.14 -17.99 10.68
C ASN A 424 31.15 -16.85 10.31
N THR A 425 31.56 -15.59 10.50
CA THR A 425 30.68 -14.39 10.45
C THR A 425 30.71 -13.63 9.11
N GLY A 426 30.68 -14.32 7.97
CA GLY A 426 30.88 -13.68 6.66
C GLY A 426 29.64 -13.02 6.01
N ALA A 427 28.43 -13.48 6.27
CA ALA A 427 27.24 -13.08 5.49
C ALA A 427 26.25 -12.16 6.24
N ALA A 428 26.37 -12.04 7.57
CA ALA A 428 25.48 -11.21 8.40
C ALA A 428 25.95 -9.74 8.51
N GLN A 429 27.24 -9.46 8.24
CA GLN A 429 27.82 -8.12 8.42
C GLN A 429 27.57 -7.14 7.25
N GLN A 430 27.23 -7.63 6.06
CA GLN A 430 26.98 -6.74 4.91
C GLN A 430 25.54 -6.21 4.84
N ASN A 431 24.59 -6.90 5.48
CA ASN A 431 23.16 -6.59 5.43
C ASN A 431 22.76 -5.47 6.42
N SER A 432 23.58 -5.25 7.45
CA SER A 432 23.41 -4.13 8.38
C SER A 432 23.91 -2.82 7.75
N GLN A 433 24.97 -2.81 6.95
CA GLN A 433 25.58 -1.55 6.51
C GLN A 433 24.70 -0.66 5.60
N GLN A 434 23.74 -1.21 4.84
CA GLN A 434 22.92 -0.41 3.92
C GLN A 434 21.57 0.03 4.46
N ASN A 435 20.90 -0.80 5.27
CA ASN A 435 19.78 -0.33 6.09
C ASN A 435 20.27 0.70 7.10
N ASN A 436 21.51 0.55 7.57
CA ASN A 436 22.16 1.56 8.36
C ASN A 436 22.50 2.83 7.59
N GLN A 437 22.77 2.88 6.28
CA GLN A 437 23.07 4.18 5.63
C GLN A 437 21.87 5.15 5.59
N ALA A 438 20.64 4.64 5.52
CA ALA A 438 19.42 5.45 5.56
C ALA A 438 19.02 5.85 6.99
N ALA A 439 19.37 5.00 7.97
CA ALA A 439 19.09 5.24 9.38
C ALA A 439 20.22 6.04 10.09
N GLN A 440 21.49 5.84 9.69
CA GLN A 440 22.70 6.57 10.13
C GLN A 440 22.70 8.05 9.74
N GLN A 441 21.79 8.49 8.86
CA GLN A 441 21.69 9.89 8.45
C GLN A 441 20.43 10.60 8.99
N ALA A 442 19.55 9.90 9.70
CA ALA A 442 18.34 10.49 10.27
C ALA A 442 18.62 11.53 11.37
N ASP A 443 19.88 11.64 11.82
CA ASP A 443 20.26 12.47 12.95
C ASP A 443 21.60 13.22 12.80
N ARG A 444 21.90 13.68 11.57
CA ARG A 444 23.04 14.60 11.36
C ARG A 444 22.63 16.07 11.29
N SER A 445 21.36 16.41 11.43
CA SER A 445 20.83 17.58 10.71
C SER A 445 19.87 18.51 11.45
N HIS A 446 19.73 18.47 12.78
CA HIS A 446 18.79 19.39 13.46
C HIS A 446 17.36 19.39 12.83
N GLY A 447 16.93 18.24 12.31
CA GLY A 447 15.63 18.08 11.65
C GLY A 447 15.62 18.13 10.11
N GLU A 448 16.75 18.30 9.40
CA GLU A 448 16.73 18.13 7.93
C GLU A 448 16.52 16.66 7.54
N LEU A 449 15.67 16.44 6.54
CA LEU A 449 15.29 15.11 6.08
C LEU A 449 16.38 14.53 5.17
N PRO A 450 17.05 13.42 5.55
CA PRO A 450 18.16 12.87 4.78
C PRO A 450 17.68 12.28 3.46
N PRO A 451 18.48 12.29 2.38
CA PRO A 451 18.13 11.70 1.09
C PRO A 451 17.68 10.25 1.23
N GLN A 452 16.65 9.86 0.46
CA GLN A 452 16.15 8.49 0.53
C GLN A 452 16.93 7.54 -0.40
N PRO A 453 17.30 6.34 0.07
CA PRO A 453 17.82 5.31 -0.81
C PRO A 453 16.83 4.99 -1.93
N GLY A 454 17.33 4.87 -3.16
CA GLY A 454 16.49 4.59 -4.32
C GLY A 454 15.46 5.70 -4.59
N ALA A 455 15.74 6.95 -4.19
CA ALA A 455 14.90 8.09 -4.50
C ALA A 455 14.60 8.14 -6.00
N ASN A 456 13.31 8.26 -6.34
CA ASN A 456 12.83 8.21 -7.71
C ASN A 456 13.13 6.95 -8.54
N ASN A 457 13.62 5.88 -7.91
CA ASN A 457 13.91 4.63 -8.60
C ASN A 457 12.74 3.62 -8.49
N ASN A 458 12.32 3.13 -9.66
CA ASN A 458 11.25 2.16 -9.87
C ASN A 458 11.76 0.74 -10.15
N GLY A 459 13.06 0.50 -9.98
CA GLY A 459 13.71 -0.79 -10.12
C GLY A 459 13.46 -1.41 -11.49
N VAL A 460 12.64 -2.46 -11.53
CA VAL A 460 12.35 -3.25 -12.75
C VAL A 460 11.57 -2.47 -13.82
N ARG A 461 10.71 -1.53 -13.43
CA ARG A 461 9.75 -0.87 -14.33
C ARG A 461 9.88 0.64 -14.28
N THR A 462 11.04 1.14 -14.69
CA THR A 462 11.34 2.58 -14.67
C THR A 462 10.41 3.43 -15.54
N TYR A 463 9.81 2.82 -16.56
CA TYR A 463 8.84 3.44 -17.46
C TYR A 463 7.46 3.70 -16.82
N LEU A 464 7.15 3.07 -15.68
CA LEU A 464 5.89 3.32 -14.99
C LEU A 464 5.95 4.62 -14.18
N ARG A 465 4.90 5.44 -14.28
CA ARG A 465 4.70 6.62 -13.40
C ARG A 465 4.13 6.19 -12.05
N ALA A 466 3.19 5.23 -12.05
CA ALA A 466 2.75 4.52 -10.87
C ALA A 466 3.90 3.71 -10.27
N ARG A 467 4.10 3.79 -8.96
CA ARG A 467 5.25 3.18 -8.30
C ARG A 467 4.82 2.08 -7.35
N MET A 468 5.67 1.06 -7.24
CA MET A 468 5.63 0.14 -6.10
C MET A 468 6.37 0.82 -4.92
N PRO A 469 5.65 1.28 -3.88
CA PRO A 469 6.29 1.95 -2.76
C PRO A 469 6.91 0.90 -1.81
N THR A 470 7.81 1.34 -0.92
CA THR A 470 8.41 0.48 0.09
C THR A 470 7.47 0.34 1.27
N PHE A 471 6.95 -0.86 1.49
CA PHE A 471 6.20 -1.20 2.68
C PHE A 471 7.13 -1.74 3.77
N THR A 472 6.77 -1.50 5.03
CA THR A 472 7.52 -1.98 6.20
C THR A 472 7.01 -3.35 6.64
N PHE A 473 7.21 -4.34 5.77
CA PHE A 473 6.88 -5.73 6.11
C PHE A 473 7.84 -6.28 7.16
N SER A 474 7.31 -6.98 8.15
CA SER A 474 8.11 -7.85 9.00
C SER A 474 8.67 -9.04 8.19
N PRO A 475 9.76 -9.69 8.64
CA PRO A 475 10.28 -10.89 7.99
C PRO A 475 9.23 -12.00 7.81
N ASN A 476 8.31 -12.13 8.78
CA ASN A 476 7.21 -13.09 8.71
C ASN A 476 6.17 -12.71 7.63
N GLU A 477 5.81 -11.43 7.53
CA GLU A 477 4.88 -10.95 6.50
C GLU A 477 5.44 -11.13 5.09
N LEU A 478 6.75 -10.89 4.89
CA LEU A 478 7.42 -11.17 3.62
C LEU A 478 7.30 -12.65 3.23
N GLN A 479 7.58 -13.55 4.17
CA GLN A 479 7.46 -15.00 3.91
C GLN A 479 6.03 -15.40 3.59
N LYS A 480 5.04 -14.88 4.35
CA LYS A 480 3.61 -15.13 4.10
C LYS A 480 3.19 -14.67 2.71
N LEU A 481 3.64 -13.50 2.24
CA LEU A 481 3.33 -13.02 0.90
C LEU A 481 3.94 -13.90 -0.20
N VAL A 482 5.20 -14.32 -0.04
CA VAL A 482 5.86 -15.20 -1.02
C VAL A 482 5.13 -16.55 -1.10
N ARG A 483 4.86 -17.18 0.05
CA ARG A 483 4.11 -18.45 0.11
C ARG A 483 2.69 -18.31 -0.42
N PHE A 484 2.02 -17.19 -0.14
CA PHE A 484 0.71 -16.87 -0.70
C PHE A 484 0.73 -16.91 -2.22
N PHE A 485 1.64 -16.18 -2.87
CA PHE A 485 1.69 -16.15 -4.33
C PHE A 485 2.05 -17.50 -4.92
N MET A 486 2.95 -18.26 -4.28
CA MET A 486 3.27 -19.64 -4.65
C MET A 486 2.04 -20.55 -4.54
N ALA A 487 1.34 -20.52 -3.42
CA ALA A 487 0.16 -21.34 -3.14
C ALA A 487 -1.01 -21.03 -4.10
N VAL A 488 -1.30 -19.73 -4.34
CA VAL A 488 -2.31 -19.29 -5.33
C VAL A 488 -1.97 -19.80 -6.73
N SER A 489 -0.68 -19.82 -7.07
CA SER A 489 -0.19 -20.29 -8.37
C SER A 489 0.09 -21.79 -8.42
N SER A 490 -0.30 -22.56 -7.39
CA SER A 490 -0.04 -24.00 -7.27
C SER A 490 1.42 -24.38 -7.51
N GLN A 491 2.34 -23.61 -6.95
CA GLN A 491 3.78 -23.85 -7.03
C GLN A 491 4.26 -24.66 -5.83
N GLU A 492 5.24 -25.53 -6.04
CA GLU A 492 5.88 -26.31 -4.99
C GLU A 492 6.73 -25.43 -4.05
N ASP A 493 6.67 -25.70 -2.74
CA ASP A 493 7.51 -25.10 -1.69
C ASP A 493 8.27 -26.24 -0.96
N PRO A 494 9.61 -26.29 -0.97
CA PRO A 494 10.54 -25.31 -1.51
C PRO A 494 10.59 -25.29 -3.04
N TYR A 495 10.72 -24.10 -3.61
CA TYR A 495 11.00 -23.93 -5.04
C TYR A 495 12.44 -24.33 -5.35
N ILE A 496 12.61 -25.21 -6.34
CA ILE A 496 13.91 -25.59 -6.88
C ILE A 496 14.05 -24.95 -8.27
N PRO A 497 15.00 -24.02 -8.46
CA PRO A 497 15.22 -23.41 -9.76
C PRO A 497 15.55 -24.45 -10.84
N GLN A 498 14.93 -24.31 -12.01
CA GLN A 498 15.27 -25.13 -13.16
C GLN A 498 16.69 -24.80 -13.63
N GLN A 499 17.56 -25.81 -13.69
CA GLN A 499 18.88 -25.67 -14.29
C GLN A 499 18.73 -25.62 -15.82
N LEU A 500 19.24 -24.55 -16.43
CA LEU A 500 19.24 -24.38 -17.88
C LEU A 500 20.57 -24.84 -18.46
N ASP A 501 20.51 -25.57 -19.57
CA ASP A 501 21.71 -25.95 -20.31
C ASP A 501 22.39 -24.70 -20.91
N PRO A 502 23.72 -24.58 -20.81
CA PRO A 502 24.45 -23.48 -21.42
C PRO A 502 24.28 -23.51 -22.94
N LEU A 503 24.22 -22.33 -23.56
CA LEU A 503 24.13 -22.22 -25.02
C LEU A 503 25.46 -22.52 -25.66
N THR A 504 25.47 -23.42 -26.63
CA THR A 504 26.58 -23.56 -27.57
C THR A 504 26.76 -22.27 -28.39
N ASP A 505 27.94 -22.06 -28.98
CA ASP A 505 28.18 -20.87 -29.79
C ASP A 505 27.25 -20.81 -31.02
N GLN A 506 26.95 -21.96 -31.63
CA GLN A 506 25.98 -22.05 -32.72
C GLN A 506 24.57 -21.69 -32.26
N GLU A 507 24.10 -22.25 -31.14
CA GLU A 507 22.79 -21.90 -30.56
C GLU A 507 22.71 -20.41 -30.22
N ARG A 508 23.78 -19.83 -29.65
CA ARG A 508 23.83 -18.40 -29.33
C ARG A 508 23.70 -17.53 -30.58
N LEU A 509 24.39 -17.88 -31.67
CA LEU A 509 24.28 -17.15 -32.94
C LEU A 509 22.87 -17.22 -33.53
N ILE A 510 22.26 -18.41 -33.53
CA ILE A 510 20.89 -18.62 -34.03
C ILE A 510 19.88 -17.86 -33.16
N ALA A 511 20.00 -17.97 -31.84
CA ALA A 511 19.13 -17.27 -30.90
C ALA A 511 19.25 -15.75 -31.03
N ARG A 512 20.46 -15.23 -31.25
CA ARG A 512 20.71 -13.81 -31.51
C ARG A 512 19.97 -13.34 -32.77
N GLN A 513 20.06 -14.11 -33.86
CA GLN A 513 19.32 -13.79 -35.09
C GLN A 513 17.81 -13.82 -34.87
N LEU A 514 17.30 -14.81 -34.14
CA LEU A 514 15.89 -14.89 -33.78
C LEU A 514 15.45 -13.65 -32.96
N PHE A 515 16.24 -13.27 -31.96
CA PHE A 515 15.98 -12.14 -31.06
C PHE A 515 15.97 -10.77 -31.76
N THR A 516 16.73 -10.60 -32.83
CA THR A 516 16.80 -9.35 -33.60
C THR A 516 15.94 -9.34 -34.87
N SER A 517 15.34 -10.47 -35.24
CA SER A 517 14.50 -10.61 -36.44
C SER A 517 13.02 -10.25 -36.21
N GLY A 518 12.30 -9.92 -37.29
CA GLY A 518 10.89 -9.55 -37.22
C GLY A 518 10.67 -8.18 -36.55
N THR A 519 10.04 -8.15 -35.38
CA THR A 519 9.98 -6.98 -34.50
C THR A 519 11.04 -7.15 -33.41
N PRO A 520 12.20 -6.46 -33.50
CA PRO A 520 13.32 -6.71 -32.58
C PRO A 520 12.91 -6.49 -31.13
N CYS A 521 13.27 -7.43 -30.23
CA CYS A 521 12.87 -7.37 -28.83
C CYS A 521 13.34 -6.08 -28.14
N LEU A 522 14.54 -5.59 -28.50
CA LEU A 522 15.11 -4.35 -27.96
C LEU A 522 14.37 -3.09 -28.40
N LYS A 523 13.42 -3.14 -29.34
CA LYS A 523 12.64 -1.95 -29.70
C LYS A 523 11.75 -1.48 -28.55
N CYS A 524 11.21 -2.42 -27.76
CA CYS A 524 10.30 -2.12 -26.65
C CYS A 524 10.94 -2.34 -25.28
N HIS A 525 11.92 -3.25 -25.19
CA HIS A 525 12.61 -3.56 -23.94
C HIS A 525 13.77 -2.60 -23.67
N MET A 526 13.95 -2.25 -22.40
CA MET A 526 15.07 -1.44 -21.94
C MET A 526 16.42 -2.11 -22.23
N THR A 527 17.43 -1.27 -22.43
CA THR A 527 18.80 -1.66 -22.82
C THR A 527 19.86 -1.08 -21.88
N GLY A 528 19.47 -0.18 -20.96
CA GLY A 528 20.41 0.60 -20.15
C GLY A 528 20.92 1.87 -20.85
N ASN A 529 20.58 2.08 -22.12
CA ASN A 529 20.81 3.36 -22.80
C ASN A 529 19.68 4.34 -22.44
N ALA A 530 20.02 5.49 -21.87
CA ALA A 530 19.04 6.46 -21.37
C ALA A 530 18.10 7.02 -22.45
N GLN A 531 18.60 7.22 -23.67
CA GLN A 531 17.78 7.74 -24.78
C GLN A 531 16.75 6.70 -25.25
N HIS A 532 17.16 5.43 -25.36
CA HIS A 532 16.26 4.34 -25.70
C HIS A 532 15.24 4.09 -24.59
N ASP A 533 15.73 3.97 -23.35
CA ASP A 533 14.94 3.61 -22.17
C ASP A 533 13.87 4.67 -21.84
N ALA A 534 14.02 5.91 -22.32
CA ALA A 534 13.02 6.96 -22.17
C ALA A 534 11.68 6.65 -22.87
N THR A 535 11.68 5.76 -23.86
CA THR A 535 10.48 5.34 -24.61
C THR A 535 10.19 3.84 -24.49
N ALA A 536 11.05 3.10 -23.81
CA ALA A 536 10.86 1.68 -23.57
C ALA A 536 9.65 1.44 -22.64
N ILE A 537 8.94 0.36 -22.89
CA ILE A 537 7.72 -0.02 -22.14
C ILE A 537 7.84 -1.42 -21.53
N ALA A 538 9.03 -2.01 -21.56
CA ALA A 538 9.28 -3.35 -21.05
C ALA A 538 10.64 -3.46 -20.33
N PRO A 539 10.76 -4.34 -19.31
CA PRO A 539 11.99 -4.46 -18.50
C PRO A 539 13.21 -4.93 -19.30
N ASN A 540 14.41 -4.60 -18.80
CA ASN A 540 15.66 -5.07 -19.37
C ASN A 540 15.80 -6.61 -19.22
N PHE A 541 16.28 -7.29 -20.26
CA PHE A 541 16.52 -8.74 -20.23
C PHE A 541 17.64 -9.17 -19.27
N MET A 542 18.55 -8.26 -18.88
CA MET A 542 19.63 -8.54 -17.93
C MET A 542 19.15 -9.06 -16.57
N ILE A 543 17.93 -8.70 -16.16
CA ILE A 543 17.33 -9.18 -14.90
C ILE A 543 16.43 -10.41 -15.10
N ALA A 544 16.19 -10.85 -16.35
CA ALA A 544 15.22 -11.90 -16.66
C ALA A 544 15.60 -13.22 -15.98
N GLY A 545 16.85 -13.67 -16.10
CA GLY A 545 17.33 -14.92 -15.50
C GLY A 545 17.30 -14.95 -13.97
N GLN A 546 17.41 -13.80 -13.32
CA GLN A 546 17.35 -13.69 -11.86
C GLN A 546 15.91 -13.57 -11.35
N ARG A 547 14.98 -13.14 -12.20
CA ARG A 547 13.63 -12.74 -11.82
C ARG A 547 12.58 -13.75 -12.25
N LEU A 548 12.65 -14.26 -13.47
CA LEU A 548 11.59 -15.01 -14.12
C LEU A 548 11.85 -16.51 -14.08
N LYS A 549 10.77 -17.30 -13.96
CA LYS A 549 10.85 -18.76 -14.11
C LYS A 549 10.85 -19.15 -15.60
N PRO A 550 11.72 -20.06 -16.08
CA PRO A 550 11.82 -20.37 -17.51
C PRO A 550 10.52 -20.92 -18.11
N ASP A 551 9.83 -21.83 -17.40
CA ASP A 551 8.54 -22.38 -17.86
C ASP A 551 7.46 -21.32 -18.03
N TRP A 552 7.43 -20.31 -17.15
CA TRP A 552 6.51 -19.19 -17.30
C TRP A 552 6.89 -18.31 -18.48
N THR A 553 8.18 -18.01 -18.65
CA THR A 553 8.67 -17.22 -19.78
C THR A 553 8.40 -17.91 -21.11
N PHE A 554 8.51 -19.23 -21.17
CA PHE A 554 8.12 -20.02 -22.33
C PHE A 554 6.64 -19.80 -22.67
N ARG A 555 5.73 -19.98 -21.71
CA ARG A 555 4.28 -19.74 -21.92
C ARG A 555 3.97 -18.29 -22.31
N TRP A 556 4.68 -17.34 -21.70
CA TRP A 556 4.58 -15.91 -22.00
C TRP A 556 5.00 -15.55 -23.43
N LEU A 557 6.03 -16.21 -23.97
CA LEU A 557 6.46 -16.00 -25.35
C LEU A 557 5.50 -16.60 -26.38
N LEU A 558 4.78 -17.68 -26.02
CA LEU A 558 3.80 -18.31 -26.92
C LEU A 558 2.54 -17.45 -27.08
N ASP A 559 1.94 -17.03 -25.96
CA ASP A 559 0.72 -16.22 -25.97
C ASP A 559 0.64 -15.29 -24.74
N PRO A 560 1.23 -14.07 -24.82
CA PRO A 560 1.20 -13.13 -23.72
C PRO A 560 -0.20 -12.56 -23.47
N ALA A 561 -1.08 -12.50 -24.49
CA ALA A 561 -2.45 -11.98 -24.36
C ALA A 561 -3.35 -12.92 -23.52
N GLN A 562 -3.10 -14.23 -23.54
CA GLN A 562 -3.79 -15.19 -22.67
C GLN A 562 -3.42 -15.02 -21.19
N ILE A 563 -2.17 -14.65 -20.90
CA ILE A 563 -1.70 -14.45 -19.52
C ILE A 563 -2.06 -13.06 -19.00
N SER A 564 -1.89 -12.03 -19.84
CA SER A 564 -2.20 -10.65 -19.52
C SER A 564 -2.97 -9.99 -20.67
N PRO A 565 -4.31 -10.09 -20.68
CA PRO A 565 -5.13 -9.46 -21.69
C PRO A 565 -4.85 -7.96 -21.82
N GLY A 566 -4.65 -7.50 -23.06
CA GLY A 566 -4.33 -6.10 -23.37
C GLY A 566 -2.85 -5.73 -23.24
N THR A 567 -1.94 -6.69 -23.03
CA THR A 567 -0.50 -6.42 -23.00
C THR A 567 0.02 -5.93 -24.35
N ALA A 568 0.98 -4.99 -24.32
CA ALA A 568 1.67 -4.49 -25.51
C ALA A 568 2.61 -5.52 -26.17
N MET A 569 2.90 -6.65 -25.51
CA MET A 569 3.77 -7.68 -26.10
C MET A 569 3.04 -8.43 -27.23
N PRO A 570 3.65 -8.55 -28.43
CA PRO A 570 3.01 -9.21 -29.56
C PRO A 570 2.75 -10.70 -29.29
N THR A 571 1.61 -11.18 -29.78
CA THR A 571 1.20 -12.59 -29.75
C THR A 571 1.46 -13.25 -31.10
N GLY A 572 1.58 -14.59 -31.13
CA GLY A 572 1.74 -15.33 -32.38
C GLY A 572 3.15 -15.28 -32.96
N LEU A 573 4.16 -14.98 -32.13
CA LEU A 573 5.58 -15.04 -32.49
C LEU A 573 6.02 -16.47 -32.84
N PHE A 574 5.30 -17.48 -32.36
CA PHE A 574 5.58 -18.88 -32.59
C PHE A 574 4.32 -19.62 -33.04
N ARG A 575 4.51 -20.67 -33.81
CA ARG A 575 3.48 -21.65 -34.17
C ARG A 575 3.98 -23.06 -33.88
N GLN A 576 3.05 -23.96 -33.60
CA GLN A 576 3.39 -25.36 -33.33
C GLN A 576 3.56 -26.13 -34.65
N GLU A 577 4.66 -26.88 -34.77
CA GLU A 577 4.95 -27.82 -35.85
C GLU A 577 5.33 -29.18 -35.23
N GLY A 578 4.41 -30.14 -35.26
CA GLY A 578 4.56 -31.40 -34.53
C GLY A 578 4.76 -31.14 -33.03
N ASP A 579 5.86 -31.65 -32.48
CA ASP A 579 6.20 -31.55 -31.05
C ASP A 579 7.07 -30.33 -30.70
N ARG A 580 7.37 -29.45 -31.67
CA ARG A 580 8.22 -28.26 -31.45
C ARG A 580 7.50 -26.95 -31.80
N TRP A 581 7.93 -25.88 -31.16
CA TRP A 581 7.54 -24.51 -31.54
C TRP A 581 8.56 -23.90 -32.48
N VAL A 582 8.09 -23.42 -33.62
CA VAL A 582 8.91 -22.69 -34.60
C VAL A 582 8.46 -21.23 -34.66
N THR A 583 9.39 -20.35 -35.03
CA THR A 583 9.08 -18.93 -35.18
C THR A 583 8.11 -18.69 -36.33
N ASN A 584 7.18 -17.76 -36.13
CA ASN A 584 6.13 -17.37 -37.08
C ASN A 584 6.31 -15.90 -37.53
N ILE A 585 7.51 -15.36 -37.36
CA ILE A 585 7.86 -14.01 -37.79
C ILE A 585 8.16 -13.96 -39.30
N PRO A 586 7.95 -12.82 -39.97
CA PRO A 586 8.32 -12.66 -41.37
C PRO A 586 9.85 -12.67 -41.55
N ASN A 587 10.31 -13.13 -42.72
CA ASN A 587 11.73 -13.13 -43.13
C ASN A 587 12.66 -13.85 -42.13
N VAL A 588 12.28 -15.07 -41.72
CA VAL A 588 13.09 -15.90 -40.82
C VAL A 588 14.47 -16.17 -41.44
N PRO A 589 15.58 -15.84 -40.76
CA PRO A 589 16.93 -16.14 -41.24
C PRO A 589 17.14 -17.64 -41.49
N GLN A 590 17.91 -18.00 -42.52
CA GLN A 590 18.12 -19.39 -42.91
C GLN A 590 18.68 -20.25 -41.77
N ALA A 591 19.64 -19.73 -41.00
CA ALA A 591 20.21 -20.45 -39.85
C ALA A 591 19.18 -20.77 -38.75
N VAL A 592 18.11 -19.97 -38.64
CA VAL A 592 16.98 -20.25 -37.75
C VAL A 592 16.05 -21.31 -38.35
N GLN A 593 15.86 -21.32 -39.68
CA GLN A 593 15.06 -22.35 -40.35
C GLN A 593 15.73 -23.74 -40.27
N ASP A 594 17.06 -23.78 -40.39
CA ASP A 594 17.84 -25.02 -40.39
C ASP A 594 17.99 -25.62 -38.97
N TYR A 595 17.71 -24.82 -37.93
CA TYR A 595 17.77 -25.28 -36.55
C TYR A 595 16.66 -26.30 -36.26
N GLN A 596 17.05 -27.49 -35.81
CA GLN A 596 16.13 -28.62 -35.59
C GLN A 596 15.46 -28.60 -34.20
N GLY A 597 16.01 -27.85 -33.24
CA GLY A 597 15.43 -27.75 -31.90
C GLY A 597 14.16 -26.88 -31.85
N ASP A 598 13.63 -26.70 -30.64
CA ASP A 598 12.49 -25.82 -30.39
C ASP A 598 12.94 -24.35 -30.32
N HIS A 599 12.38 -23.49 -31.17
CA HIS A 599 12.81 -22.10 -31.31
C HIS A 599 12.41 -21.27 -30.09
N ALA A 600 11.23 -21.53 -29.51
CA ALA A 600 10.75 -20.81 -28.34
C ALA A 600 11.61 -21.17 -27.10
N LYS A 601 11.93 -22.45 -26.90
CA LYS A 601 12.83 -22.88 -25.81
C LYS A 601 14.25 -22.33 -25.98
N LEU A 602 14.77 -22.30 -27.21
CA LEU A 602 16.07 -21.68 -27.50
C LEU A 602 16.07 -20.20 -27.12
N LEU A 603 15.01 -19.46 -27.49
CA LEU A 603 14.89 -18.05 -27.16
C LEU A 603 14.76 -17.81 -25.64
N VAL A 604 14.02 -18.65 -24.92
CA VAL A 604 13.94 -18.60 -23.45
C VAL A 604 15.33 -18.77 -22.83
N ARG A 605 16.09 -19.80 -23.23
CA ARG A 605 17.46 -20.02 -22.73
C ARG A 605 18.34 -18.80 -23.00
N TYR A 606 18.26 -18.22 -24.20
CA TYR A 606 19.00 -17.02 -24.57
C TYR A 606 18.64 -15.80 -23.73
N MET A 607 17.35 -15.54 -23.47
CA MET A 607 16.90 -14.45 -22.62
C MET A 607 17.31 -14.63 -21.16
N MET A 608 17.27 -15.86 -20.64
CA MET A 608 17.62 -16.17 -19.25
C MET A 608 19.12 -16.11 -18.99
N LEU A 609 19.94 -16.41 -19.99
CA LEU A 609 21.40 -16.38 -19.93
C LEU A 609 22.01 -15.08 -20.49
N MET A 610 21.20 -14.02 -20.61
CA MET A 610 21.63 -12.72 -21.13
C MET A 610 22.74 -12.12 -20.26
N THR A 611 23.85 -11.72 -20.89
CA THR A 611 24.98 -11.03 -20.24
C THR A 611 25.15 -9.62 -20.77
N GLN A 612 25.87 -8.78 -20.02
CA GLN A 612 26.11 -7.38 -20.40
C GLN A 612 26.86 -7.30 -21.74
N ASP A 613 27.89 -8.13 -21.92
CA ASP A 613 28.64 -8.23 -23.17
C ASP A 613 27.75 -8.61 -24.36
N GLU A 614 26.79 -9.51 -24.13
CA GLU A 614 25.87 -9.93 -25.18
C GLU A 614 24.86 -8.85 -25.54
N GLN A 615 24.31 -8.13 -24.56
CA GLN A 615 23.46 -6.97 -24.79
C GLN A 615 24.23 -5.86 -25.53
N GLN A 616 25.47 -5.58 -25.15
CA GLN A 616 26.32 -4.61 -25.86
C GLN A 616 26.56 -5.02 -27.32
N ARG A 617 26.81 -6.32 -27.57
CA ARG A 617 26.91 -6.85 -28.93
C ARG A 617 25.64 -6.62 -29.74
N LEU A 618 24.47 -6.90 -29.17
CA LEU A 618 23.17 -6.66 -29.82
C LEU A 618 22.96 -5.19 -30.20
N LEU A 619 23.38 -4.27 -29.34
CA LEU A 619 23.29 -2.83 -29.59
C LEU A 619 24.27 -2.37 -30.68
N SER A 620 25.48 -2.93 -30.71
CA SER A 620 26.49 -2.62 -31.75
C SER A 620 26.16 -3.23 -33.13
N ALA A 621 25.42 -4.35 -33.16
CA ALA A 621 25.02 -5.04 -34.38
C ALA A 621 23.73 -4.48 -35.01
N SER A 622 23.05 -3.57 -34.33
CA SER A 622 21.90 -2.84 -34.86
C SER A 622 22.40 -1.63 -35.67
N PRO A 623 21.90 -1.37 -36.90
CA PRO A 623 22.35 -0.23 -37.67
C PRO A 623 22.10 1.07 -36.89
N ALA A 624 23.10 1.96 -36.83
CA ALA A 624 22.94 3.29 -36.26
C ALA A 624 21.77 4.02 -36.94
N PRO A 625 21.00 4.87 -36.22
CA PRO A 625 20.03 5.75 -36.86
C PRO A 625 20.77 6.58 -37.91
N ALA A 626 20.18 6.72 -39.10
CA ALA A 626 20.72 7.61 -40.12
C ALA A 626 20.91 9.00 -39.50
N THR A 627 22.16 9.47 -39.47
CA THR A 627 22.49 10.84 -39.10
C THR A 627 21.69 11.76 -40.01
N GLY A 628 20.68 12.42 -39.46
CA GLY A 628 19.97 13.50 -40.13
C GLY A 628 21.00 14.52 -40.60
N GLY A 629 21.09 14.71 -41.92
CA GLY A 629 21.93 15.74 -42.51
C GLY A 629 21.68 17.08 -41.83
N ALA A 630 22.76 17.76 -41.46
CA ALA A 630 22.72 19.10 -40.91
C ALA A 630 21.88 20.00 -41.82
N ALA A 631 20.75 20.48 -41.29
CA ALA A 631 20.08 21.64 -41.85
C ALA A 631 20.98 22.87 -41.60
N PRO A 632 21.24 23.72 -42.60
CA PRO A 632 22.08 24.89 -42.40
C PRO A 632 21.37 25.90 -41.48
N SER A 633 22.08 26.35 -40.45
CA SER A 633 21.66 27.45 -39.58
C SER A 633 21.35 28.71 -40.39
N PRO A 634 20.25 29.42 -40.12
CA PRO A 634 20.05 30.76 -40.67
C PRO A 634 21.03 31.73 -40.01
N ALA A 635 21.76 32.47 -40.84
CA ALA A 635 22.68 33.51 -40.43
C ALA A 635 21.93 34.65 -39.72
N HIS A 636 22.40 35.02 -38.53
CA HIS A 636 22.07 36.29 -37.89
C HIS A 636 22.78 37.44 -38.61
N GLY A 637 22.05 38.15 -39.47
CA GLY A 637 22.40 39.47 -39.97
C GLY A 637 21.53 40.52 -39.27
N ALA A 638 22.15 41.36 -38.45
CA ALA A 638 21.53 42.48 -37.79
C ALA A 638 21.26 43.62 -38.79
N GLN A 639 20.07 44.23 -38.76
CA GLN A 639 19.91 45.65 -39.08
C GLN A 639 18.67 46.31 -38.44
N GLN A 640 18.96 47.49 -37.92
CA GLN A 640 18.26 48.48 -37.09
C GLN A 640 16.88 49.00 -37.51
N GLN A 641 16.11 49.34 -36.45
CA GLN A 641 15.32 50.57 -36.19
C GLN A 641 14.00 50.88 -36.92
N GLY A 642 13.00 51.27 -36.12
CA GLY A 642 11.87 52.11 -36.55
C GLY A 642 10.65 52.07 -35.62
N GLN A 643 10.51 53.05 -34.73
CA GLN A 643 9.37 53.25 -33.82
C GLN A 643 8.10 53.75 -34.53
N THR A 644 6.91 53.50 -33.94
CA THR A 644 5.73 54.40 -33.74
C THR A 644 4.49 53.50 -33.46
N ALA A 645 3.81 53.53 -32.31
CA ALA A 645 2.96 54.54 -31.65
C ALA A 645 1.44 54.43 -31.99
N HIS A 646 0.66 54.14 -30.94
CA HIS A 646 -0.76 54.49 -30.63
C HIS A 646 -1.94 54.15 -31.56
N GLY A 647 -3.03 53.66 -30.94
CA GLY A 647 -4.40 53.77 -31.47
C GLY A 647 -5.46 52.97 -30.69
N GLN A 648 -6.41 53.68 -30.06
CA GLN A 648 -7.48 53.19 -29.17
C GLN A 648 -8.67 52.51 -29.91
N LYS A 649 -9.38 51.60 -29.19
CA LYS A 649 -10.84 51.27 -29.04
C LYS A 649 -11.90 51.95 -29.99
N PRO A 650 -13.23 51.55 -30.03
CA PRO A 650 -14.01 50.57 -29.22
C PRO A 650 -15.14 49.76 -29.95
N VAL A 651 -15.71 48.78 -29.21
CA VAL A 651 -17.15 48.43 -28.97
C VAL A 651 -18.23 48.71 -30.03
N SER A 652 -19.07 47.70 -30.31
CA SER A 652 -20.53 47.88 -30.45
C SER A 652 -21.32 46.65 -29.98
N ARG A 653 -22.38 46.93 -29.21
CA ARG A 653 -23.43 46.05 -28.66
C ARG A 653 -24.69 46.14 -29.54
N ASN A 654 -25.68 45.28 -29.20
CA ASN A 654 -27.15 45.36 -29.42
C ASN A 654 -27.69 44.49 -30.58
N ILE A 655 -28.81 43.73 -30.51
CA ILE A 655 -30.00 43.67 -29.64
C ILE A 655 -30.73 42.32 -29.89
N ALA A 656 -31.42 41.75 -28.88
CA ALA A 656 -32.40 40.62 -28.98
C ALA A 656 -33.85 41.19 -29.04
N PRO A 657 -35.00 40.46 -28.87
CA PRO A 657 -35.31 39.02 -28.87
C PRO A 657 -36.59 38.66 -29.69
N GLN A 658 -36.93 37.37 -29.84
CA GLN A 658 -38.35 36.95 -29.95
C GLN A 658 -38.61 35.63 -29.22
N ASN A 659 -39.79 35.60 -28.61
CA ASN A 659 -40.26 34.70 -27.57
C ASN A 659 -41.56 34.04 -28.06
N ARG A 660 -41.68 32.71 -28.04
CA ARG A 660 -42.96 31.98 -28.04
C ARG A 660 -42.80 30.68 -27.24
N GLY A 661 -43.67 30.48 -26.26
CA GLY A 661 -43.47 29.54 -25.18
C GLY A 661 -44.36 28.29 -25.18
N ARG A 662 -43.92 27.37 -24.29
CA ARG A 662 -44.65 26.37 -23.46
C ARG A 662 -45.38 25.20 -24.16
N PRO A 663 -45.63 24.06 -23.45
CA PRO A 663 -45.45 23.79 -22.01
C PRO A 663 -44.70 22.48 -21.64
N LYS A 664 -44.48 22.35 -20.33
CA LYS A 664 -43.86 21.26 -19.56
C LYS A 664 -44.66 19.96 -19.60
N THR A 665 -43.98 18.81 -19.69
CA THR A 665 -44.23 17.58 -18.91
C THR A 665 -42.95 16.72 -18.94
N SER A 666 -42.28 16.50 -17.81
CA SER A 666 -41.21 15.51 -17.69
C SER A 666 -41.74 14.30 -16.93
N ALA A 667 -42.00 13.24 -17.68
CA ALA A 667 -42.31 11.92 -17.17
C ALA A 667 -41.03 11.28 -16.61
N ARG A 668 -41.19 10.72 -15.41
CA ARG A 668 -40.20 9.96 -14.65
C ARG A 668 -40.00 8.60 -15.32
N VAL A 669 -38.95 8.43 -16.12
CA VAL A 669 -38.55 7.13 -16.65
C VAL A 669 -37.64 6.44 -15.63
N LYS A 670 -38.20 5.47 -14.92
CA LYS A 670 -37.46 4.43 -14.20
C LYS A 670 -36.82 3.52 -15.26
N ASN A 671 -35.49 3.46 -15.32
CA ASN A 671 -34.80 2.36 -15.99
C ASN A 671 -34.08 1.50 -14.96
N TYR A 672 -34.41 0.21 -15.06
CA TYR A 672 -33.99 -0.91 -14.25
C TYR A 672 -32.47 -1.09 -14.30
N SER A 673 -31.83 -1.13 -13.12
CA SER A 673 -30.51 -1.75 -12.97
C SER A 673 -30.69 -3.27 -12.84
N SER A 674 -29.99 -3.98 -13.71
CA SER A 674 -29.93 -5.42 -13.85
C SER A 674 -29.42 -6.10 -12.58
N ARG A 675 -30.26 -6.97 -12.01
CA ARG A 675 -29.88 -7.96 -11.00
C ARG A 675 -29.00 -9.03 -11.66
N SER A 676 -27.78 -9.20 -11.16
CA SER A 676 -26.98 -10.42 -11.36
C SER A 676 -27.60 -11.57 -10.54
N PRO A 677 -27.79 -12.77 -11.11
CA PRO A 677 -28.37 -13.89 -10.38
C PRO A 677 -27.32 -14.55 -9.47
N VAL A 678 -27.69 -14.71 -8.20
CA VAL A 678 -27.02 -15.58 -7.23
C VAL A 678 -27.28 -17.02 -7.65
N VAL A 679 -26.21 -17.75 -8.00
CA VAL A 679 -26.26 -19.20 -8.23
C VAL A 679 -26.30 -19.89 -6.86
N ALA A 680 -27.49 -20.31 -6.45
CA ALA A 680 -27.70 -21.17 -5.29
C ALA A 680 -27.34 -22.62 -5.66
N TYR A 681 -26.37 -23.19 -4.96
CA TYR A 681 -26.10 -24.62 -4.96
C TYR A 681 -27.16 -25.32 -4.09
N ALA A 682 -28.11 -26.03 -4.72
CA ALA A 682 -29.02 -26.93 -4.04
C ALA A 682 -28.31 -28.26 -3.77
N VAL A 683 -28.14 -28.59 -2.49
CA VAL A 683 -27.73 -29.93 -2.03
C VAL A 683 -28.98 -30.81 -1.98
N ALA A 684 -29.06 -31.79 -2.87
CA ALA A 684 -30.08 -32.83 -2.84
C ALA A 684 -29.68 -33.92 -1.83
N HIS A 685 -30.38 -34.00 -0.70
CA HIS A 685 -30.41 -35.18 0.15
C HIS A 685 -31.58 -36.08 -0.26
N ARG A 686 -31.25 -37.30 -0.72
CA ARG A 686 -32.14 -38.47 -0.70
C ARG A 686 -32.28 -38.94 0.75
N ALA A 687 -33.50 -39.26 1.18
CA ALA A 687 -33.89 -40.58 1.70
C ALA A 687 -35.32 -40.53 2.28
N GLY A 688 -36.11 -41.58 2.01
CA GLY A 688 -37.19 -42.08 2.87
C GLY A 688 -38.41 -41.20 3.03
#